data_AF-E6PLG7-F1
#
_entry.id   AF-E6PLG7-F1
#
_cell.length_a   1.000
_cell.length_b   1.000
_cell.length_c   1.000
_cell.angle_alpha   90.00
_cell.angle_beta   90.00
_cell.angle_gamma   90.00
#
_symmetry.space_group_name_H-M   'P 1'
#
loop_
_entity.id
_entity.type
_entity.pdbx_description
1 polymer ?
#
loop_
_entity_poly.entity_id
_entity_poly.type
_entity_poly.pdbx_seq_one_letter_code
_entity_poly.pdbx_strand_id
1 'polypeptide(L)'
;MQDVIDRTETAKEAARRLAAPMLRKGFAPTGLHEYTSASGESLYWRIRAEHPTEPKWIRPMMQDEAGAYVLGEPPAPEAGKPLYRLHVLAQTHADVVVIVTEGEGKADMLERIGCTATTSGSASSAEGADWTPLRGRRVLIWPDNDDAGAKYAQAVAAKLQGIAAEVRIIDVATLKLPPKGDAVEWLEAHPKATATNVLALAVVSVVAPPAPVVDALPLLPIPQALERARAMLLPPSEGTDVLYPLESLGPLADAARELADGAQVSPAMAGQSLLAGVALLAQGVANVRTLSGNTAPLSLYALTVANSGDGKDTADRPALRPVHDTQREEGKRYADDLAAFEDAKASRKKGDPSPQHPGPSPYRITADLTIEGMRRSFAEGIAAQGIFSTEAGAVLAGHAMTPEQRTKTAANLCGLWDRGHLSVVRAGGGRTERYGVRLSAHLMIQPAALGDVLGDEVLSGIGFWPRFLLAWPMPLAPRTFRPWRPENSPVILRYWADCKRLLSRPMPDDCDGLPVIELDHQATERMAAFFESMEREGRQGALRDVQPFALRATEQACRIAGVLACFAGHDVIDERAAACGAALAAHSLDNWQSALSGKADPTPGWALALYRWLVERVGWVALKDIPRIGPANLRSAERRNTAIDLLDAAGLVDFDGGSVKAGGVDHASR
;
A
#
# COMPACT_ATOMS: atom_id res chain seq x y z
N MET A 1 -61.01 36.58 46.91
CA MET A 1 -60.85 36.74 45.45
C MET A 1 -59.55 36.03 45.13
N GLN A 2 -59.69 34.80 44.66
CA GLN A 2 -58.64 33.78 44.60
C GLN A 2 -57.54 34.16 43.60
N ASP A 3 -56.29 33.94 43.99
CA ASP A 3 -55.12 33.97 43.12
C ASP A 3 -55.33 33.09 41.87
N VAL A 4 -55.29 33.70 40.69
CA VAL A 4 -55.11 32.99 39.42
C VAL A 4 -53.63 32.73 39.29
N ILE A 5 -53.16 31.60 39.83
CA ILE A 5 -51.84 31.05 39.53
C ILE A 5 -51.90 30.57 38.08
N ASP A 6 -51.17 31.25 37.21
CA ASP A 6 -50.90 30.85 35.83
C ASP A 6 -50.16 29.50 35.86
N ARG A 7 -50.91 28.40 35.69
CA ARG A 7 -50.35 27.05 35.74
C ARG A 7 -49.74 26.72 34.38
N THR A 8 -48.41 26.85 34.29
CA THR A 8 -47.64 26.33 33.15
C THR A 8 -47.83 24.81 33.06
N GLU A 9 -48.24 24.31 31.89
CA GLU A 9 -48.41 22.87 31.62
C GLU A 9 -47.07 22.15 31.86
N THR A 10 -47.09 21.04 32.62
CA THR A 10 -45.89 20.22 32.82
C THR A 10 -45.64 19.30 31.63
N ALA A 11 -44.38 18.91 31.37
CA ALA A 11 -44.05 17.93 30.33
C ALA A 11 -44.86 16.63 30.41
N LYS A 12 -45.22 16.18 31.63
CA LYS A 12 -46.04 14.97 31.84
C LYS A 12 -47.50 15.18 31.44
N GLU A 13 -48.06 16.36 31.69
CA GLU A 13 -49.40 16.74 31.27
C GLU A 13 -49.46 16.91 29.74
N ALA A 14 -48.46 17.58 29.17
CA ALA A 14 -48.29 17.72 27.73
C ALA A 14 -48.15 16.37 27.02
N ALA A 15 -47.34 15.45 27.55
CA ALA A 15 -47.18 14.11 26.98
C ALA A 15 -48.51 13.34 26.96
N ARG A 16 -49.31 13.45 28.02
CA ARG A 16 -50.67 12.85 28.06
C ARG A 16 -51.61 13.49 27.05
N ARG A 17 -51.57 14.82 26.91
CA ARG A 17 -52.36 15.56 25.92
C ARG A 17 -51.99 15.16 24.50
N LEU A 18 -50.70 15.14 24.16
CA LEU A 18 -50.19 14.77 22.83
C LEU A 18 -50.43 13.29 22.51
N ALA A 19 -50.37 12.40 23.50
CA ALA A 19 -50.67 10.98 23.34
C ALA A 19 -52.17 10.65 23.38
N ALA A 20 -53.06 11.59 23.73
CA ALA A 20 -54.49 11.34 23.94
C ALA A 20 -55.20 10.58 22.80
N PRO A 21 -54.89 10.81 21.51
CA PRO A 21 -55.46 10.00 20.42
C PRO A 21 -55.11 8.52 20.50
N MET A 22 -53.90 8.19 20.95
CA MET A 22 -53.43 6.80 21.12
C MET A 22 -53.98 6.20 22.41
N LEU A 23 -54.07 6.97 23.49
CA LEU A 23 -54.69 6.51 24.74
C LEU A 23 -56.16 6.11 24.53
N ARG A 24 -56.91 6.86 23.71
CA ARG A 24 -58.28 6.49 23.32
C ARG A 24 -58.37 5.20 22.50
N LYS A 25 -57.27 4.80 21.84
CA LYS A 25 -57.15 3.52 21.10
C LYS A 25 -56.67 2.37 21.98
N GLY A 26 -56.61 2.56 23.29
CA GLY A 26 -56.23 1.51 24.25
C GLY A 26 -54.72 1.44 24.55
N PHE A 27 -53.90 2.36 24.04
CA PHE A 27 -52.49 2.40 24.40
C PHE A 27 -52.32 2.86 25.86
N ALA A 28 -51.45 2.19 26.61
CA ALA A 28 -51.06 2.58 27.95
C ALA A 28 -49.73 3.37 27.92
N PRO A 29 -49.60 4.50 28.63
CA PRO A 29 -48.34 5.23 28.69
C PRO A 29 -47.32 4.45 29.54
N THR A 30 -46.15 4.17 28.97
CA THR A 30 -45.11 3.34 29.60
C THR A 30 -43.82 4.09 29.89
N GLY A 31 -43.58 5.25 29.28
CA GLY A 31 -42.37 6.05 29.54
C GLY A 31 -42.44 7.48 29.03
N LEU A 32 -41.67 8.35 29.68
CA LEU A 32 -41.37 9.71 29.23
C LEU A 32 -39.90 9.98 29.52
N HIS A 33 -39.06 9.92 28.49
CA HIS A 33 -37.61 10.00 28.64
C HIS A 33 -37.10 11.37 28.21
N GLU A 34 -36.47 12.10 29.14
CA GLU A 34 -35.95 13.44 28.93
C GLU A 34 -34.50 13.42 28.41
N TYR A 35 -34.26 14.12 27.29
CA TYR A 35 -32.92 14.38 26.78
C TYR A 35 -32.50 15.78 27.18
N THR A 36 -31.30 15.88 27.76
CA THR A 36 -30.76 17.13 28.28
C THR A 36 -29.44 17.48 27.61
N SER A 37 -29.05 18.75 27.72
CA SER A 37 -27.66 19.17 27.51
C SER A 37 -26.75 18.61 28.62
N ALA A 38 -25.43 18.82 28.49
CA ALA A 38 -24.45 18.47 29.52
C ALA A 38 -24.67 19.26 30.84
N SER A 39 -25.26 20.45 30.79
CA SER A 39 -25.59 21.26 31.97
C SER A 39 -26.92 20.87 32.63
N GLY A 40 -27.68 19.93 32.05
CA GLY A 40 -28.98 19.47 32.56
C GLY A 40 -30.18 20.26 32.05
N GLU A 41 -30.00 21.13 31.07
CA GLU A 41 -31.11 21.83 30.41
C GLU A 41 -31.90 20.88 29.51
N SER A 42 -33.23 20.87 29.60
CA SER A 42 -34.11 20.01 28.81
C SER A 42 -34.09 20.41 27.33
N LEU A 43 -33.77 19.46 26.44
CA LEU A 43 -33.75 19.67 24.99
C LEU A 43 -35.05 19.17 24.34
N TYR A 44 -35.43 17.93 24.65
CA TYR A 44 -36.66 17.29 24.18
C TYR A 44 -36.96 16.05 25.02
N TRP A 45 -38.14 15.47 24.84
CA TRP A 45 -38.59 14.26 25.51
C TRP A 45 -39.05 13.22 24.50
N ARG A 46 -38.98 11.93 24.85
CA ARG A 46 -39.58 10.85 24.08
C ARG A 46 -40.73 10.23 24.85
N ILE A 47 -41.93 10.33 24.28
CA ILE A 47 -43.15 9.74 24.82
C ILE A 47 -43.21 8.30 24.34
N ARG A 48 -43.47 7.37 25.25
CA ARG A 48 -43.67 5.96 24.96
C ARG A 48 -45.03 5.49 25.46
N ALA A 49 -45.79 4.87 24.57
CA ALA A 49 -47.04 4.19 24.89
C ALA A 49 -47.11 2.83 24.19
N GLU A 50 -47.69 1.84 24.85
CA GLU A 50 -47.75 0.45 24.37
C GLU A 50 -49.19 -0.05 24.33
N HIS A 51 -49.48 -0.95 23.40
CA HIS A 51 -50.78 -1.60 23.26
C HIS A 51 -50.57 -3.13 23.29
N PRO A 52 -51.48 -3.92 23.87
CA PRO A 52 -51.31 -5.38 23.94
C PRO A 52 -51.14 -6.07 22.58
N THR A 53 -51.67 -5.48 21.50
CA THR A 53 -51.68 -6.10 20.16
C THR A 53 -51.14 -5.20 19.04
N GLU A 54 -50.76 -3.95 19.32
CA GLU A 54 -50.29 -3.01 18.30
C GLU A 54 -48.83 -2.56 18.56
N PRO A 55 -48.05 -2.21 17.53
CA PRO A 55 -46.66 -1.78 17.70
C PRO A 55 -46.52 -0.60 18.66
N LYS A 56 -45.44 -0.59 19.44
CA LYS A 56 -45.13 0.50 20.40
C LYS A 56 -45.16 1.88 19.72
N TRP A 57 -45.82 2.83 20.34
CA TRP A 57 -45.89 4.21 19.88
C TRP A 57 -44.85 5.05 20.60
N ILE A 58 -43.81 5.47 19.87
CA ILE A 58 -42.73 6.32 20.36
C ILE A 58 -42.70 7.59 19.54
N ARG A 59 -42.84 8.75 20.18
CA ARG A 59 -42.76 10.07 19.51
C ARG A 59 -41.98 11.08 20.34
N PRO A 60 -41.10 11.88 19.70
CA PRO A 60 -40.45 12.97 20.39
C PRO A 60 -41.42 14.15 20.59
N MET A 61 -41.17 14.90 21.65
CA MET A 61 -41.87 16.12 22.05
C MET A 61 -40.82 17.17 22.41
N MET A 62 -41.00 18.41 22.00
CA MET A 62 -40.14 19.55 22.36
C MET A 62 -40.99 20.75 22.78
N GLN A 63 -40.36 21.75 23.40
CA GLN A 63 -40.98 23.07 23.56
C GLN A 63 -40.66 23.92 22.33
N ASP A 64 -41.66 24.60 21.79
CA ASP A 64 -41.47 25.62 20.75
C ASP A 64 -40.96 26.95 21.32
N GLU A 65 -40.70 27.94 20.47
CA GLU A 65 -40.23 29.27 20.87
C GLU A 65 -41.18 30.00 21.83
N ALA A 66 -42.46 29.62 21.85
CA ALA A 66 -43.48 30.17 22.75
C ALA A 66 -43.59 29.38 24.08
N GLY A 67 -42.77 28.35 24.28
CA GLY A 67 -42.78 27.49 25.46
C GLY A 67 -43.87 26.42 25.45
N ALA A 68 -44.60 26.25 24.33
CA ALA A 68 -45.66 25.25 24.21
C ALA A 68 -45.08 23.89 23.80
N TYR A 69 -45.60 22.81 24.40
CA TYR A 69 -45.17 21.45 24.08
C TYR A 69 -45.86 20.93 22.81
N VAL A 70 -45.03 20.57 21.82
CA VAL A 70 -45.43 20.07 20.50
C VAL A 70 -44.71 18.76 20.17
N LEU A 71 -45.28 17.97 19.25
CA LEU A 71 -44.60 16.78 18.73
C LEU A 71 -43.49 17.18 17.77
N GLY A 72 -42.29 16.64 17.98
CA GLY A 72 -41.10 16.99 17.21
C GLY A 72 -39.83 16.85 18.03
N GLU A 73 -38.70 16.93 17.34
CA GLU A 73 -37.37 17.03 17.92
C GLU A 73 -36.65 18.24 17.30
N PRO A 74 -35.74 18.89 18.03
CA PRO A 74 -34.92 19.96 17.47
C PRO A 74 -34.01 19.40 16.36
N PRO A 75 -33.56 20.25 15.41
CA PRO A 75 -32.59 19.86 14.41
C PRO A 75 -31.35 19.23 15.05
N ALA A 76 -30.83 18.16 14.44
CA ALA A 76 -29.63 17.50 14.95
C ALA A 76 -28.43 18.47 14.89
N PRO A 77 -27.67 18.65 15.99
CA PRO A 77 -26.41 19.38 15.97
C PRO A 77 -25.41 18.74 14.99
N GLU A 78 -24.44 19.52 14.52
CA GLU A 78 -23.37 19.02 13.63
C GLU A 78 -22.57 17.88 14.26
N ALA A 79 -22.40 17.90 15.58
CA ALA A 79 -21.73 16.84 16.35
C ALA A 79 -22.57 15.55 16.50
N GLY A 80 -23.85 15.57 16.14
CA GLY A 80 -24.78 14.46 16.33
C GLY A 80 -25.80 14.68 17.45
N LYS A 81 -26.76 13.74 17.57
CA LYS A 81 -27.82 13.79 18.60
C LYS A 81 -27.26 13.48 19.99
N PRO A 82 -27.73 14.16 21.05
CA PRO A 82 -27.24 13.92 22.41
C PRO A 82 -27.59 12.52 22.90
N LEU A 83 -26.69 11.91 23.67
CA LEU A 83 -26.94 10.66 24.39
C LEU A 83 -27.97 10.86 25.51
N TYR A 84 -28.75 9.83 25.79
CA TYR A 84 -29.70 9.85 26.91
C TYR A 84 -28.94 10.00 28.24
N ARG A 85 -29.45 10.84 29.15
CA ARG A 85 -28.80 11.16 30.44
C ARG A 85 -27.41 11.81 30.31
N LEU A 86 -27.19 12.62 29.26
CA LEU A 86 -25.92 13.32 29.02
C LEU A 86 -25.43 14.14 30.24
N HIS A 87 -26.32 14.81 30.96
CA HIS A 87 -25.97 15.57 32.17
C HIS A 87 -25.33 14.68 33.26
N VAL A 88 -25.82 13.43 33.40
CA VAL A 88 -25.26 12.46 34.35
C VAL A 88 -23.86 12.06 33.90
N LEU A 89 -23.66 11.79 32.61
CA LEU A 89 -22.34 11.46 32.07
C LEU A 89 -21.35 12.62 32.31
N ALA A 90 -21.78 13.86 32.09
CA ALA A 90 -20.95 15.05 32.30
C ALA A 90 -20.54 15.24 33.77
N GLN A 91 -21.40 14.87 34.72
CA GLN A 91 -21.17 15.02 36.16
C GLN A 91 -20.46 13.80 36.79
N THR A 92 -20.42 12.66 36.09
CA THR A 92 -19.81 11.43 36.60
C THR A 92 -18.31 11.40 36.30
N HIS A 93 -17.49 11.05 37.30
CA HIS A 93 -16.05 10.85 37.15
C HIS A 93 -15.70 9.93 35.96
N ALA A 94 -14.60 10.22 35.27
CA ALA A 94 -14.18 9.53 34.04
C ALA A 94 -13.88 8.04 34.24
N ASP A 95 -13.44 7.64 35.45
CA ASP A 95 -13.08 6.25 35.78
C ASP A 95 -14.29 5.32 35.98
N VAL A 96 -15.50 5.88 36.08
CA VAL A 96 -16.73 5.09 36.21
C VAL A 96 -17.07 4.44 34.88
N VAL A 97 -17.33 3.13 34.91
CA VAL A 97 -17.75 2.37 33.73
C VAL A 97 -19.15 2.81 33.31
N VAL A 98 -19.29 3.18 32.04
CA VAL A 98 -20.57 3.58 31.45
C VAL A 98 -21.17 2.42 30.68
N ILE A 99 -22.42 2.07 30.99
CA ILE A 99 -23.15 1.01 30.30
C ILE A 99 -23.99 1.60 29.16
N VAL A 100 -23.79 1.11 27.93
CA VAL A 100 -24.59 1.51 26.76
C VAL A 100 -25.62 0.41 26.46
N THR A 101 -26.89 0.80 26.42
CA THR A 101 -28.03 -0.07 26.11
C THR A 101 -28.77 0.43 24.87
N GLU A 102 -29.63 -0.40 24.27
CA GLU A 102 -30.41 -0.03 23.08
C GLU A 102 -31.53 0.99 23.32
N GLY A 103 -32.02 1.12 24.55
CA GLY A 103 -33.20 1.93 24.84
C GLY A 103 -33.22 2.55 26.23
N GLU A 104 -33.97 3.63 26.35
CA GLU A 104 -33.96 4.53 27.50
C GLU A 104 -34.46 3.83 28.78
N GLY A 105 -35.50 3.01 28.68
CA GLY A 105 -36.04 2.26 29.82
C GLY A 105 -35.06 1.24 30.43
N LYS A 106 -34.13 0.70 29.62
CA LYS A 106 -33.08 -0.23 30.09
C LYS A 106 -32.01 0.52 30.86
N ALA A 107 -31.60 1.67 30.34
CA ALA A 107 -30.71 2.59 31.04
C ALA A 107 -31.30 3.05 32.38
N ASP A 108 -32.60 3.37 32.42
CA ASP A 108 -33.29 3.76 33.66
C ASP A 108 -33.32 2.62 34.69
N MET A 109 -33.50 1.36 34.25
CA MET A 109 -33.50 0.22 35.17
C MET A 109 -32.12 -0.06 35.76
N LEU A 110 -31.07 0.05 34.93
CA LEU A 110 -29.68 -0.09 35.39
C LEU A 110 -29.28 1.02 36.36
N GLU A 111 -29.79 2.23 36.17
CA GLU A 111 -29.51 3.32 37.10
C GLU A 111 -30.13 3.10 38.49
N ARG A 112 -31.32 2.51 38.57
CA ARG A 112 -31.97 2.21 39.87
C ARG A 112 -31.16 1.26 40.76
N ILE A 113 -30.27 0.47 40.17
CA ILE A 113 -29.37 -0.44 40.91
C ILE A 113 -27.95 0.11 41.07
N GLY A 114 -27.73 1.38 40.71
CA GLY A 114 -26.48 2.12 40.91
C GLY A 114 -25.48 2.10 39.76
N CYS A 115 -25.88 1.68 38.54
CA CYS A 115 -25.01 1.76 37.36
C CYS A 115 -25.14 3.13 36.66
N THR A 116 -24.04 3.60 36.05
CA THR A 116 -24.11 4.71 35.10
C THR A 116 -24.45 4.15 33.72
N ALA A 117 -25.67 4.39 33.23
CA ALA A 117 -26.13 3.86 31.95
C ALA A 117 -26.66 4.96 31.00
N THR A 118 -26.51 4.74 29.70
CA THR A 118 -26.94 5.64 28.63
C THR A 118 -27.41 4.86 27.39
N THR A 119 -27.93 5.58 26.39
CA THR A 119 -28.32 5.04 25.09
C THR A 119 -28.30 6.14 24.02
N SER A 120 -28.13 5.76 22.75
CA SER A 120 -28.43 6.60 21.59
C SER A 120 -29.93 6.67 21.27
N GLY A 121 -30.76 5.95 22.02
CA GLY A 121 -32.23 6.01 22.02
C GLY A 121 -32.92 4.95 21.17
N SER A 122 -32.22 4.24 20.29
CA SER A 122 -32.76 3.03 19.65
C SER A 122 -31.65 2.21 19.00
N ALA A 123 -31.95 0.94 18.69
CA ALA A 123 -31.10 0.04 17.92
C ALA A 123 -30.65 0.59 16.55
N SER A 124 -31.36 1.57 15.97
CA SER A 124 -31.03 2.20 14.68
C SER A 124 -30.46 3.61 14.83
N SER A 125 -30.22 4.10 16.06
CA SER A 125 -29.78 5.47 16.31
C SER A 125 -28.27 5.62 16.54
N ALA A 126 -27.50 4.54 16.40
CA ALA A 126 -26.05 4.56 16.65
C ALA A 126 -25.28 5.52 15.72
N GLU A 127 -25.65 5.58 14.43
CA GLU A 127 -24.94 6.42 13.44
C GLU A 127 -25.13 7.93 13.65
N GLY A 128 -26.33 8.35 14.08
CA GLY A 128 -26.69 9.76 14.19
C GLY A 128 -26.44 10.38 15.57
N ALA A 129 -25.83 9.65 16.50
CA ALA A 129 -25.58 10.09 17.87
C ALA A 129 -24.16 10.65 18.05
N ASP A 130 -24.03 11.63 18.94
CA ASP A 130 -22.75 12.17 19.39
C ASP A 130 -22.16 11.25 20.47
N TRP A 131 -21.09 10.52 20.12
CA TRP A 131 -20.38 9.62 21.03
C TRP A 131 -19.21 10.27 21.76
N THR A 132 -18.87 11.53 21.45
CA THR A 132 -17.76 12.25 22.07
C THR A 132 -17.84 12.36 23.60
N PRO A 133 -19.00 12.37 24.26
CA PRO A 133 -19.07 12.37 25.73
C PRO A 133 -18.47 11.12 26.41
N LEU A 134 -18.24 10.04 25.66
CA LEU A 134 -17.61 8.81 26.14
C LEU A 134 -16.09 8.78 25.94
N ARG A 135 -15.48 9.89 25.49
CA ARG A 135 -14.04 9.98 25.25
C ARG A 135 -13.23 9.64 26.51
N GLY A 136 -12.28 8.72 26.37
CA GLY A 136 -11.40 8.28 27.46
C GLY A 136 -12.09 7.48 28.57
N ARG A 137 -13.38 7.15 28.43
CA ARG A 137 -14.12 6.37 29.42
C ARG A 137 -14.03 4.87 29.15
N ARG A 138 -14.32 4.07 30.17
CA ARG A 138 -14.51 2.61 30.05
C ARG A 138 -15.98 2.34 29.74
N VAL A 139 -16.26 1.70 28.62
CA VAL A 139 -17.61 1.48 28.12
C VAL A 139 -17.94 -0.01 28.08
N LEU A 140 -19.10 -0.37 28.62
CA LEU A 140 -19.66 -1.71 28.60
C LEU A 140 -20.97 -1.70 27.78
N ILE A 141 -21.00 -2.40 26.66
CA ILE A 141 -22.18 -2.47 25.79
C ILE A 141 -23.02 -3.68 26.19
N TRP A 142 -24.31 -3.47 26.45
CA TRP A 142 -25.27 -4.53 26.76
C TRP A 142 -26.33 -4.62 25.64
N PRO A 143 -26.15 -5.53 24.65
CA PRO A 143 -27.12 -5.73 23.58
C PRO A 143 -28.34 -6.53 24.02
N ASP A 144 -29.41 -6.47 23.24
CA ASP A 144 -30.53 -7.41 23.33
C ASP A 144 -30.13 -8.79 22.81
N ASN A 145 -30.75 -9.85 23.31
CA ASN A 145 -30.50 -11.23 22.88
C ASN A 145 -31.21 -11.55 21.55
N ASP A 146 -30.87 -10.80 20.50
CA ASP A 146 -31.28 -11.01 19.12
C ASP A 146 -30.27 -10.44 18.09
N ASP A 147 -30.53 -10.67 16.80
CA ASP A 147 -29.65 -10.22 15.71
C ASP A 147 -29.60 -8.69 15.57
N ALA A 148 -30.66 -7.98 15.97
CA ALA A 148 -30.69 -6.51 15.90
C ALA A 148 -29.78 -5.92 16.98
N GLY A 149 -29.81 -6.47 18.19
CA GLY A 149 -28.94 -6.06 19.28
C GLY A 149 -27.47 -6.39 19.02
N ALA A 150 -27.17 -7.54 18.41
CA ALA A 150 -25.81 -7.85 17.97
C ALA A 150 -25.27 -6.81 16.97
N LYS A 151 -26.09 -6.40 15.99
CA LYS A 151 -25.72 -5.36 15.02
C LYS A 151 -25.54 -3.99 15.68
N TYR A 152 -26.42 -3.62 16.60
CA TYR A 152 -26.30 -2.38 17.36
C TYR A 152 -24.99 -2.34 18.16
N ALA A 153 -24.67 -3.40 18.90
CA ALA A 153 -23.46 -3.45 19.70
C ALA A 153 -22.19 -3.33 18.85
N GLN A 154 -22.14 -3.95 17.67
CA GLN A 154 -21.02 -3.79 16.75
C GLN A 154 -20.92 -2.38 16.19
N ALA A 155 -22.04 -1.76 15.80
CA ALA A 155 -22.06 -0.37 15.32
C ALA A 155 -21.57 0.61 16.39
N VAL A 156 -22.02 0.45 17.63
CA VAL A 156 -21.57 1.26 18.76
C VAL A 156 -20.09 1.02 19.07
N ALA A 157 -19.63 -0.23 19.08
CA ALA A 157 -18.23 -0.57 19.32
C ALA A 157 -17.30 0.07 18.27
N ALA A 158 -17.68 0.02 16.99
CA ALA A 158 -16.95 0.66 15.91
C ALA A 158 -16.86 2.20 16.07
N LYS A 159 -17.95 2.85 16.51
CA LYS A 159 -17.95 4.30 16.77
C LYS A 159 -17.10 4.69 17.98
N LEU A 160 -17.01 3.82 18.97
CA LEU A 160 -16.23 4.06 20.18
C LEU A 160 -14.75 3.69 20.03
N GLN A 161 -14.39 2.99 18.96
CA GLN A 161 -13.00 2.68 18.62
C GLN A 161 -12.21 3.99 18.39
N GLY A 162 -11.18 4.23 19.21
CA GLY A 162 -10.40 5.47 19.19
C GLY A 162 -11.01 6.66 19.95
N ILE A 163 -12.22 6.50 20.51
CA ILE A 163 -12.85 7.51 21.39
C ILE A 163 -12.76 7.06 22.85
N ALA A 164 -13.26 5.87 23.17
CA ALA A 164 -13.27 5.33 24.53
C ALA A 164 -11.90 4.74 24.90
N ALA A 165 -11.56 4.75 26.20
CA ALA A 165 -10.34 4.11 26.70
C ALA A 165 -10.43 2.57 26.68
N GLU A 166 -11.65 2.04 26.83
CA GLU A 166 -11.93 0.61 26.79
C GLU A 166 -13.37 0.38 26.32
N VAL A 167 -13.58 -0.61 25.45
CA VAL A 167 -14.91 -1.04 25.01
C VAL A 167 -15.03 -2.55 25.21
N ARG A 168 -16.04 -2.99 25.98
CA ARG A 168 -16.37 -4.40 26.21
C ARG A 168 -17.82 -4.64 25.84
N ILE A 169 -18.14 -5.82 25.33
CA ILE A 169 -19.52 -6.22 25.03
C ILE A 169 -19.92 -7.36 25.96
N ILE A 170 -21.06 -7.25 26.64
CA ILE A 170 -21.58 -8.33 27.48
C ILE A 170 -21.94 -9.52 26.59
N ASP A 171 -21.46 -10.70 26.96
CA ASP A 171 -21.77 -11.94 26.27
C ASP A 171 -23.16 -12.45 26.67
N VAL A 172 -24.19 -11.94 25.97
CA VAL A 172 -25.59 -12.30 26.24
C VAL A 172 -25.89 -13.80 26.06
N ALA A 173 -25.07 -14.53 25.28
CA ALA A 173 -25.22 -15.98 25.12
C ALA A 173 -24.96 -16.73 26.43
N THR A 174 -24.14 -16.17 27.32
CA THR A 174 -23.86 -16.75 28.66
C THR A 174 -24.97 -16.50 29.67
N LEU A 175 -25.83 -15.52 29.44
CA LEU A 175 -26.86 -15.07 30.38
C LEU A 175 -28.14 -15.91 30.35
N LYS A 176 -28.27 -16.84 29.38
CA LYS A 176 -29.43 -17.73 29.20
C LYS A 176 -30.78 -16.99 29.17
N LEU A 177 -30.79 -15.81 28.55
CA LEU A 177 -31.99 -14.99 28.39
C LEU A 177 -32.95 -15.63 27.36
N PRO A 178 -34.27 -15.40 27.48
CA PRO A 178 -35.21 -15.77 26.42
C PRO A 178 -34.85 -15.05 25.10
N PRO A 179 -35.33 -15.52 23.94
CA PRO A 179 -35.18 -14.78 22.68
C PRO A 179 -35.71 -13.35 22.82
N LYS A 180 -34.92 -12.35 22.40
CA LYS A 180 -35.17 -10.91 22.62
C LYS A 180 -35.13 -10.43 24.07
N GLY A 181 -34.69 -11.27 25.00
CA GLY A 181 -34.47 -10.86 26.38
C GLY A 181 -33.31 -9.87 26.48
N ASP A 182 -33.41 -8.94 27.41
CA ASP A 182 -32.49 -7.83 27.59
C ASP A 182 -32.08 -7.64 29.07
N ALA A 183 -31.46 -6.50 29.38
CA ALA A 183 -31.02 -6.17 30.73
C ALA A 183 -32.18 -6.16 31.75
N VAL A 184 -33.41 -5.82 31.34
CA VAL A 184 -34.61 -5.81 32.18
C VAL A 184 -35.00 -7.24 32.55
N GLU A 185 -35.16 -8.16 31.59
CA GLU A 185 -35.49 -9.55 31.90
C GLU A 185 -34.40 -10.21 32.75
N TRP A 186 -33.12 -9.84 32.55
CA TRP A 186 -32.05 -10.31 33.40
C TRP A 186 -32.21 -9.84 34.85
N LEU A 187 -32.54 -8.56 35.07
CA LEU A 187 -32.73 -8.00 36.41
C LEU A 187 -33.99 -8.53 37.10
N GLU A 188 -35.07 -8.80 36.36
CA GLU A 188 -36.27 -9.44 36.89
C GLU A 188 -35.99 -10.88 37.37
N ALA A 189 -35.16 -11.62 36.63
CA ALA A 189 -34.70 -12.95 37.05
C ALA A 189 -33.71 -12.90 38.23
N HIS A 190 -33.05 -11.75 38.47
CA HIS A 190 -32.05 -11.54 39.52
C HIS A 190 -32.39 -10.35 40.42
N PRO A 191 -33.49 -10.40 41.21
CA PRO A 191 -34.01 -9.24 41.94
C PRO A 191 -33.10 -8.72 43.07
N LYS A 192 -32.01 -9.44 43.40
CA LYS A 192 -30.98 -9.04 44.37
C LYS A 192 -29.69 -8.53 43.71
N ALA A 193 -29.67 -8.36 42.39
CA ALA A 193 -28.49 -7.89 41.67
C ALA A 193 -28.15 -6.45 42.04
N THR A 194 -26.85 -6.18 42.14
CA THR A 194 -26.27 -4.85 42.38
C THR A 194 -25.45 -4.41 41.17
N ALA A 195 -25.06 -3.14 41.11
CA ALA A 195 -24.13 -2.64 40.09
C ALA A 195 -22.84 -3.48 39.97
N THR A 196 -22.31 -3.97 41.10
CA THR A 196 -21.13 -4.87 41.09
C THR A 196 -21.41 -6.17 40.36
N ASN A 197 -22.61 -6.75 40.50
CA ASN A 197 -22.97 -7.98 39.80
C ASN A 197 -23.04 -7.76 38.29
N VAL A 198 -23.62 -6.64 37.86
CA VAL A 198 -23.71 -6.27 36.44
C VAL A 198 -22.33 -6.05 35.82
N LEU A 199 -21.45 -5.30 36.50
CA LEU A 199 -20.10 -5.03 36.01
C LEU A 199 -19.19 -6.26 35.98
N ALA A 200 -19.59 -7.35 36.66
CA ALA A 200 -18.88 -8.62 36.70
C ALA A 200 -19.41 -9.66 35.70
N LEU A 201 -20.42 -9.32 34.88
CA LEU A 201 -20.94 -10.23 33.85
C LEU A 201 -19.86 -10.59 32.83
N ALA A 202 -19.98 -11.79 32.25
CA ALA A 202 -19.05 -12.25 31.23
C ALA A 202 -19.10 -11.33 30.00
N VAL A 203 -17.93 -11.03 29.44
CA VAL A 203 -17.77 -10.12 28.31
C VAL A 203 -17.00 -10.79 27.19
N VAL A 204 -17.37 -10.45 25.96
CA VAL A 204 -16.51 -10.65 24.79
C VAL A 204 -15.62 -9.43 24.66
N SER A 205 -14.31 -9.65 24.76
CA SER A 205 -13.33 -8.57 24.58
C SER A 205 -13.17 -8.28 23.10
N VAL A 206 -13.52 -7.06 22.68
CA VAL A 206 -13.20 -6.56 21.33
C VAL A 206 -11.82 -5.91 21.43
N VAL A 207 -10.73 -6.68 21.34
CA VAL A 207 -9.38 -6.09 21.30
C VAL A 207 -8.96 -5.87 19.85
N ALA A 208 -8.92 -4.61 19.43
CA ALA A 208 -7.77 -4.07 18.72
C ALA A 208 -6.93 -3.28 19.76
N PRO A 209 -5.59 -3.24 19.67
CA PRO A 209 -4.76 -2.56 20.66
C PRO A 209 -5.16 -1.09 20.78
N PRO A 210 -5.07 -0.49 21.98
CA PRO A 210 -5.30 0.93 22.13
C PRO A 210 -4.32 1.69 21.23
N ALA A 211 -4.85 2.57 20.38
CA ALA A 211 -4.02 3.65 19.85
C ALA A 211 -3.47 4.40 21.08
N PRO A 212 -2.16 4.64 21.17
CA PRO A 212 -1.61 5.38 22.29
C PRO A 212 -2.32 6.73 22.37
N VAL A 213 -2.68 7.13 23.60
CA VAL A 213 -2.93 8.54 23.91
C VAL A 213 -1.73 9.30 23.36
N VAL A 214 -1.95 10.20 22.41
CA VAL A 214 -0.87 11.00 21.82
C VAL A 214 -0.39 11.96 22.90
N ASP A 215 0.52 11.49 23.75
CA ASP A 215 1.48 12.39 24.39
C ASP A 215 2.12 13.20 23.27
N ALA A 216 2.28 14.51 23.49
CA ALA A 216 2.92 15.40 22.53
C ALA A 216 4.19 14.74 21.98
N LEU A 217 4.27 14.59 20.65
CA LEU A 217 5.38 13.87 20.01
C LEU A 217 6.72 14.44 20.51
N PRO A 218 7.71 13.58 20.81
CA PRO A 218 9.01 14.05 21.26
C PRO A 218 9.60 14.99 20.21
N LEU A 219 10.15 16.12 20.66
CA LEU A 219 10.81 17.08 19.77
C LEU A 219 12.09 16.43 19.21
N LEU A 220 12.12 16.26 17.89
CA LEU A 220 13.24 15.66 17.18
C LEU A 220 13.85 16.65 16.17
N PRO A 221 15.15 16.55 15.86
CA PRO A 221 15.75 17.26 14.73
C PRO A 221 15.01 16.94 13.43
N ILE A 222 14.95 17.89 12.50
CA ILE A 222 14.19 17.77 11.23
C ILE A 222 14.40 16.43 10.51
N PRO A 223 15.63 15.91 10.32
CA PRO A 223 15.81 14.62 9.63
C PRO A 223 15.14 13.44 10.36
N GLN A 224 15.18 13.42 11.69
CA GLN A 224 14.58 12.35 12.50
C GLN A 224 13.06 12.49 12.59
N ALA A 225 12.55 13.73 12.65
CA ALA A 225 11.11 14.01 12.59
C ALA A 225 10.51 13.57 11.23
N LEU A 226 11.24 13.80 10.13
CA LEU A 226 10.86 13.33 8.79
C LEU A 226 10.81 11.80 8.69
N GLU A 227 11.82 11.10 9.23
CA GLU A 227 11.83 9.63 9.27
C GLU A 227 10.66 9.08 10.09
N ARG A 228 10.36 9.67 11.25
CA ARG A 228 9.19 9.29 12.06
C ARG A 228 7.89 9.50 11.28
N ALA A 229 7.69 10.68 10.70
CA ALA A 229 6.49 10.98 9.93
C ALA A 229 6.33 10.03 8.73
N ARG A 230 7.43 9.69 8.07
CA ARG A 230 7.46 8.71 6.99
C ARG A 230 6.97 7.34 7.47
N ALA A 231 7.46 6.86 8.62
CA ALA A 231 7.06 5.58 9.19
C ALA A 231 5.59 5.55 9.68
N MET A 232 5.05 6.69 10.13
CA MET A 232 3.68 6.80 10.63
C MET A 232 2.64 6.93 9.50
N LEU A 233 2.98 7.67 8.43
CA LEU A 233 2.05 7.99 7.35
C LEU A 233 2.05 6.94 6.24
N LEU A 234 3.23 6.44 5.90
CA LEU A 234 3.37 5.40 4.89
C LEU A 234 3.54 4.09 5.66
N PRO A 235 2.47 3.29 5.88
CA PRO A 235 2.66 1.96 6.43
C PRO A 235 3.72 1.27 5.58
N PRO A 236 4.61 0.46 6.19
CA PRO A 236 5.53 -0.33 5.40
C PRO A 236 4.68 -1.06 4.38
N SER A 237 4.93 -0.77 3.12
CA SER A 237 4.40 -1.59 2.06
C SER A 237 5.19 -2.89 2.18
N GLU A 238 4.66 -3.77 3.03
CA GLU A 238 5.21 -5.09 3.26
C GLU A 238 5.21 -5.80 1.91
N GLY A 239 6.27 -6.57 1.64
CA GLY A 239 6.34 -7.36 0.43
C GLY A 239 5.18 -8.34 0.33
N THR A 240 5.16 -9.12 -0.74
CA THR A 240 4.14 -10.15 -0.85
C THR A 240 4.54 -11.38 -0.03
N ASP A 241 3.57 -11.99 0.67
CA ASP A 241 3.71 -13.31 1.29
C ASP A 241 3.79 -14.45 0.24
N VAL A 242 3.64 -14.10 -1.05
CA VAL A 242 3.73 -15.05 -2.15
C VAL A 242 5.17 -15.56 -2.24
N LEU A 243 5.34 -16.87 -2.05
CA LEU A 243 6.64 -17.51 -2.15
C LEU A 243 7.18 -17.42 -3.58
N TYR A 244 8.44 -17.01 -3.70
CA TYR A 244 9.13 -16.99 -4.99
C TYR A 244 9.21 -18.41 -5.57
N PRO A 245 8.80 -18.64 -6.83
CA PRO A 245 8.75 -19.98 -7.42
C PRO A 245 10.16 -20.45 -7.82
N LEU A 246 10.97 -20.79 -6.81
CA LEU A 246 12.39 -21.10 -6.99
C LEU A 246 12.62 -22.31 -7.89
N GLU A 247 11.79 -23.34 -7.82
CA GLU A 247 11.87 -24.50 -8.74
C GLU A 247 11.60 -24.12 -10.21
N SER A 248 10.82 -23.07 -10.43
CA SER A 248 10.53 -22.55 -11.77
C SER A 248 11.70 -21.78 -12.38
N LEU A 249 12.78 -21.54 -11.63
CA LEU A 249 14.05 -21.09 -12.22
C LEU A 249 14.77 -22.20 -13.01
N GLY A 250 14.26 -23.44 -12.99
CA GLY A 250 14.78 -24.55 -13.78
C GLY A 250 16.29 -24.76 -13.57
N PRO A 251 17.13 -24.59 -14.60
CA PRO A 251 18.59 -24.78 -14.48
C PRO A 251 19.27 -23.82 -13.49
N LEU A 252 18.61 -22.72 -13.09
CA LEU A 252 19.11 -21.76 -12.11
C LEU A 252 18.66 -22.04 -10.67
N ALA A 253 17.72 -22.97 -10.46
CA ALA A 253 17.09 -23.20 -9.16
C ALA A 253 18.12 -23.52 -8.06
N ASP A 254 19.04 -24.45 -8.30
CA ASP A 254 20.04 -24.84 -7.31
C ASP A 254 20.99 -23.70 -6.94
N ALA A 255 21.43 -22.92 -7.94
CA ALA A 255 22.28 -21.76 -7.71
C ALA A 255 21.54 -20.66 -6.94
N ALA A 256 20.25 -20.46 -7.22
CA ALA A 256 19.43 -19.50 -6.49
C ALA A 256 19.21 -19.91 -5.03
N ARG A 257 18.99 -21.20 -4.77
CA ARG A 257 18.84 -21.74 -3.41
C ARG A 257 20.12 -21.61 -2.61
N GLU A 258 21.23 -22.04 -3.20
CA GLU A 258 22.56 -21.94 -2.60
C GLU A 258 22.95 -20.48 -2.31
N LEU A 259 22.66 -19.56 -3.24
CA LEU A 259 22.88 -18.13 -3.05
C LEU A 259 21.99 -17.57 -1.94
N ALA A 260 20.69 -17.87 -1.94
CA ALA A 260 19.76 -17.41 -0.92
C ALA A 260 20.19 -17.89 0.49
N ASP A 261 20.48 -19.18 0.64
CA ASP A 261 20.85 -19.80 1.91
C ASP A 261 22.23 -19.33 2.40
N GLY A 262 23.22 -19.33 1.51
CA GLY A 262 24.59 -18.98 1.83
C GLY A 262 24.80 -17.49 2.10
N ALA A 263 24.24 -16.63 1.24
CA ALA A 263 24.32 -15.18 1.42
C ALA A 263 23.27 -14.63 2.40
N GLN A 264 22.34 -15.46 2.85
CA GLN A 264 21.20 -15.07 3.69
C GLN A 264 20.43 -13.89 3.08
N VAL A 265 20.00 -14.05 1.84
CA VAL A 265 19.13 -13.11 1.11
C VAL A 265 17.83 -13.82 0.76
N SER A 266 16.79 -13.07 0.37
CA SER A 266 15.53 -13.70 0.01
C SER A 266 15.67 -14.55 -1.27
N PRO A 267 14.94 -15.68 -1.39
CA PRO A 267 14.89 -16.48 -2.61
C PRO A 267 14.55 -15.65 -3.86
N ALA A 268 13.67 -14.65 -3.70
CA ALA A 268 13.29 -13.75 -4.78
C ALA A 268 14.45 -12.86 -5.25
N MET A 269 15.25 -12.33 -4.32
CA MET A 269 16.44 -11.53 -4.63
C MET A 269 17.47 -12.38 -5.37
N ALA A 270 17.83 -13.54 -4.81
CA ALA A 270 18.79 -14.45 -5.42
C ALA A 270 18.33 -14.90 -6.82
N GLY A 271 17.07 -15.29 -6.94
CA GLY A 271 16.47 -15.71 -8.21
C GLY A 271 16.45 -14.61 -9.27
N GLN A 272 16.06 -13.39 -8.90
CA GLN A 272 16.07 -12.24 -9.82
C GLN A 272 17.48 -11.85 -10.27
N SER A 273 18.45 -11.78 -9.35
CA SER A 273 19.84 -11.46 -9.68
C SER A 273 20.43 -12.46 -10.69
N LEU A 274 20.20 -13.77 -10.46
CA LEU A 274 20.68 -14.81 -11.38
C LEU A 274 19.94 -14.77 -12.73
N LEU A 275 18.61 -14.65 -12.72
CA LEU A 275 17.81 -14.61 -13.95
C LEU A 275 18.17 -13.39 -14.82
N ALA A 276 18.29 -12.20 -14.22
CA ALA A 276 18.66 -11.00 -14.95
C ALA A 276 20.11 -11.05 -15.47
N GLY A 277 21.05 -11.56 -14.65
CA GLY A 277 22.43 -11.78 -15.07
C GLY A 277 22.54 -12.76 -16.25
N VAL A 278 21.70 -13.80 -16.29
CA VAL A 278 21.66 -14.75 -17.40
C VAL A 278 20.96 -14.16 -18.62
N ALA A 279 19.90 -13.37 -18.45
CA ALA A 279 19.24 -12.66 -19.56
C ALA A 279 20.21 -11.70 -20.27
N LEU A 280 21.06 -11.00 -19.53
CA LEU A 280 22.14 -10.16 -20.07
C LEU A 280 23.08 -10.93 -21.01
N LEU A 281 23.35 -12.20 -20.72
CA LEU A 281 24.21 -13.05 -21.54
C LEU A 281 23.44 -13.65 -22.71
N ALA A 282 22.26 -14.21 -22.44
CA ALA A 282 21.43 -14.93 -23.41
C ALA A 282 20.94 -14.03 -24.55
N GLN A 283 20.65 -12.74 -24.28
CA GLN A 283 20.22 -11.79 -25.31
C GLN A 283 21.24 -11.57 -26.44
N GLY A 284 22.53 -11.87 -26.21
CA GLY A 284 23.58 -11.83 -27.24
C GLY A 284 23.86 -13.18 -27.90
N VAL A 285 23.07 -14.21 -27.60
CA VAL A 285 23.27 -15.60 -28.06
C VAL A 285 22.08 -16.12 -28.86
N ALA A 286 20.85 -15.78 -28.47
CA ALA A 286 19.65 -16.25 -29.15
C ALA A 286 18.48 -15.25 -29.03
N ASN A 287 17.49 -15.45 -29.88
CA ASN A 287 16.15 -14.90 -29.78
C ASN A 287 15.15 -16.01 -29.42
N VAL A 288 13.89 -15.66 -29.18
CA VAL A 288 12.82 -16.64 -28.90
C VAL A 288 11.60 -16.40 -29.78
N ARG A 289 10.93 -17.47 -30.17
CA ARG A 289 9.61 -17.40 -30.80
C ARG A 289 8.56 -17.09 -29.73
N THR A 290 7.67 -16.13 -29.98
CA THR A 290 6.51 -15.88 -29.11
C THR A 290 5.27 -16.59 -29.67
N LEU A 291 4.24 -16.72 -28.83
CA LEU A 291 2.95 -17.29 -29.25
C LEU A 291 2.29 -16.50 -30.40
N SER A 292 2.63 -15.21 -30.56
CA SER A 292 2.12 -14.40 -31.69
C SER A 292 2.83 -14.71 -33.03
N GLY A 293 3.77 -15.66 -33.05
CA GLY A 293 4.61 -16.00 -34.21
C GLY A 293 5.81 -15.08 -34.42
N ASN A 294 5.90 -13.97 -33.68
CA ASN A 294 7.00 -13.03 -33.80
C ASN A 294 8.26 -13.55 -33.10
N THR A 295 9.41 -13.10 -33.56
CA THR A 295 10.68 -13.28 -32.85
C THR A 295 10.86 -12.16 -31.84
N ALA A 296 11.28 -12.48 -30.62
CA ALA A 296 11.54 -11.53 -29.55
C ALA A 296 12.97 -11.70 -28.96
N PRO A 297 13.61 -10.61 -28.50
CA PRO A 297 14.83 -10.69 -27.72
C PRO A 297 14.69 -11.49 -26.43
N LEU A 298 15.77 -12.16 -26.00
CA LEU A 298 15.87 -12.74 -24.64
C LEU A 298 16.17 -11.70 -23.55
N SER A 299 16.10 -10.41 -23.88
CA SER A 299 16.26 -9.31 -22.94
C SER A 299 15.14 -9.30 -21.90
N LEU A 300 15.52 -9.20 -20.62
CA LEU A 300 14.59 -9.07 -19.50
C LEU A 300 14.89 -7.77 -18.73
N TYR A 301 13.83 -7.10 -18.29
CA TYR A 301 13.93 -6.06 -17.26
C TYR A 301 13.40 -6.63 -15.95
N ALA A 302 14.24 -6.63 -14.92
CA ALA A 302 13.94 -7.06 -13.56
C ALA A 302 13.88 -5.84 -12.64
N LEU A 303 12.87 -5.80 -11.76
CA LEU A 303 12.71 -4.81 -10.72
C LEU A 303 12.57 -5.54 -9.39
N THR A 304 13.51 -5.34 -8.47
CA THR A 304 13.47 -5.97 -7.15
C THR A 304 13.31 -4.92 -6.07
N VAL A 305 12.29 -5.08 -5.24
CA VAL A 305 12.05 -4.20 -4.10
C VAL A 305 12.76 -4.78 -2.89
N ALA A 306 13.62 -3.98 -2.26
CA ALA A 306 14.38 -4.41 -1.10
C ALA A 306 14.79 -3.25 -0.20
N ASN A 307 14.74 -3.48 1.11
CA ASN A 307 15.11 -2.50 2.12
C ASN A 307 16.62 -2.27 2.17
N SER A 308 17.01 -1.21 2.87
CA SER A 308 18.41 -1.00 3.22
C SER A 308 18.89 -2.18 4.07
N GLY A 309 20.01 -2.78 3.69
CA GLY A 309 20.56 -3.92 4.42
C GLY A 309 19.94 -5.27 4.09
N ASP A 310 19.03 -5.41 3.12
CA ASP A 310 18.49 -6.73 2.70
C ASP A 310 19.47 -7.58 1.87
N GLY A 311 20.70 -7.10 1.66
CA GLY A 311 21.74 -7.84 0.95
C GLY A 311 21.68 -7.74 -0.57
N LYS A 312 21.17 -6.62 -1.12
CA LYS A 312 21.17 -6.29 -2.57
C LYS A 312 22.50 -6.61 -3.25
N ASP A 313 23.58 -5.96 -2.81
CA ASP A 313 24.95 -6.20 -3.28
C ASP A 313 25.44 -7.64 -3.02
N THR A 314 24.94 -8.27 -1.96
CA THR A 314 25.35 -9.63 -1.56
C THR A 314 24.78 -10.68 -2.52
N ALA A 315 23.60 -10.44 -3.08
CA ALA A 315 23.00 -11.27 -4.12
C ALA A 315 23.59 -10.97 -5.51
N ASP A 316 23.74 -9.69 -5.86
CA ASP A 316 24.16 -9.28 -7.21
C ASP A 316 25.62 -9.61 -7.51
N ARG A 317 26.53 -9.46 -6.54
CA ARG A 317 27.97 -9.70 -6.78
C ARG A 317 28.27 -11.12 -7.24
N PRO A 318 27.79 -12.20 -6.57
CA PRO A 318 27.98 -13.56 -7.07
C PRO A 318 27.31 -13.81 -8.43
N ALA A 319 26.11 -13.26 -8.67
CA ALA A 319 25.41 -13.44 -9.94
C ALA A 319 26.16 -12.82 -11.13
N LEU A 320 26.68 -11.59 -10.96
CA LEU A 320 27.36 -10.85 -12.03
C LEU A 320 28.87 -11.05 -12.09
N ARG A 321 29.46 -11.81 -11.16
CA ARG A 321 30.92 -12.01 -11.11
C ARG A 321 31.54 -12.40 -12.46
N PRO A 322 31.02 -13.39 -13.21
CA PRO A 322 31.59 -13.76 -14.51
C PRO A 322 31.64 -12.58 -15.50
N VAL A 323 30.62 -11.71 -15.46
CA VAL A 323 30.53 -10.53 -16.31
C VAL A 323 31.55 -9.48 -15.86
N HIS A 324 31.64 -9.19 -14.56
CA HIS A 324 32.61 -8.22 -14.03
C HIS A 324 34.05 -8.64 -14.29
N ASP A 325 34.38 -9.92 -14.08
CA ASP A 325 35.72 -10.45 -14.30
C ASP A 325 36.10 -10.33 -15.80
N THR A 326 35.21 -10.76 -16.70
CA THR A 326 35.42 -10.67 -18.16
C THR A 326 35.52 -9.21 -18.62
N GLN A 327 34.61 -8.36 -18.19
CA GLN A 327 34.60 -6.94 -18.56
C GLN A 327 35.86 -6.21 -18.08
N ARG A 328 36.40 -6.57 -16.90
CA ARG A 328 37.66 -6.01 -16.39
C ARG A 328 38.84 -6.41 -17.27
N GLU A 329 38.91 -7.68 -17.66
CA GLU A 329 39.98 -8.21 -18.51
C GLU A 329 39.92 -7.62 -19.93
N GLU A 330 38.74 -7.65 -20.56
CA GLU A 330 38.52 -7.12 -21.90
C GLU A 330 38.64 -5.59 -21.95
N GLY A 331 38.13 -4.88 -20.94
CA GLY A 331 38.22 -3.43 -20.85
C GLY A 331 39.67 -2.96 -20.71
N LYS A 332 40.50 -3.68 -19.96
CA LYS A 332 41.94 -3.38 -19.86
C LYS A 332 42.61 -3.53 -21.23
N ARG A 333 42.40 -4.67 -21.90
CA ARG A 333 42.92 -4.90 -23.26
C ARG A 333 42.47 -3.82 -24.23
N TYR A 334 41.19 -3.49 -24.23
CA TYR A 334 40.63 -2.45 -25.10
C TYR A 334 41.24 -1.07 -24.83
N ALA A 335 41.46 -0.70 -23.56
CA ALA A 335 42.09 0.56 -23.20
C ALA A 335 43.55 0.63 -23.70
N ASP A 336 44.30 -0.45 -23.54
CA ASP A 336 45.68 -0.56 -24.04
C ASP A 336 45.71 -0.47 -25.58
N ASP A 337 44.82 -1.19 -26.27
CA ASP A 337 44.72 -1.20 -27.73
C ASP A 337 44.26 0.17 -28.27
N LEU A 338 43.34 0.85 -27.58
CA LEU A 338 42.85 2.19 -27.95
C LEU A 338 43.93 3.26 -27.77
N ALA A 339 44.71 3.19 -26.69
CA ALA A 339 45.86 4.07 -26.48
C ALA A 339 46.90 3.88 -27.61
N ALA A 340 47.23 2.63 -27.95
CA ALA A 340 48.13 2.32 -29.06
C ALA A 340 47.60 2.84 -30.41
N PHE A 341 46.28 2.74 -30.65
CA PHE A 341 45.65 3.27 -31.85
C PHE A 341 45.75 4.81 -31.93
N GLU A 342 45.43 5.54 -30.85
CA GLU A 342 45.51 7.00 -30.84
C GLU A 342 46.95 7.50 -30.97
N ASP A 343 47.93 6.82 -30.35
CA ASP A 343 49.36 7.12 -30.52
C ASP A 343 49.82 6.88 -31.96
N ALA A 344 49.41 5.77 -32.58
CA ALA A 344 49.71 5.47 -33.98
C ALA A 344 49.06 6.47 -34.94
N LYS A 345 47.86 6.96 -34.62
CA LYS A 345 47.13 7.96 -35.40
C LYS A 345 47.76 9.34 -35.28
N ALA A 346 48.21 9.73 -34.09
CA ALA A 346 48.89 11.00 -33.84
C ALA A 346 50.29 11.04 -34.48
N SER A 347 51.00 9.91 -34.50
CA SER A 347 52.35 9.78 -35.06
C SER A 347 52.38 9.50 -36.58
N ARG A 348 51.21 9.36 -37.21
CA ARG A 348 51.05 8.97 -38.62
C ARG A 348 51.67 9.98 -39.59
N LYS A 349 52.55 9.50 -40.49
CA LYS A 349 53.08 10.32 -41.59
C LYS A 349 52.22 10.18 -42.85
N LYS A 350 52.33 11.19 -43.73
CA LYS A 350 51.63 11.20 -45.02
C LYS A 350 52.15 10.06 -45.90
N GLY A 351 51.30 9.06 -46.15
CA GLY A 351 51.64 7.85 -46.93
C GLY A 351 51.55 6.55 -46.13
N ASP A 352 51.56 6.62 -44.79
CA ASP A 352 51.43 5.44 -43.93
C ASP A 352 49.99 4.91 -43.95
N PRO A 353 49.79 3.58 -43.82
CA PRO A 353 48.47 2.99 -43.66
C PRO A 353 47.78 3.58 -42.42
N SER A 354 46.45 3.66 -42.47
CA SER A 354 45.70 4.12 -41.30
C SER A 354 45.76 3.03 -40.22
N PRO A 355 46.03 3.39 -38.95
CA PRO A 355 46.03 2.41 -37.87
C PRO A 355 44.65 1.76 -37.73
N GLN A 356 44.62 0.50 -37.28
CA GLN A 356 43.40 -0.25 -37.11
C GLN A 356 42.77 0.09 -35.75
N HIS A 357 41.50 0.50 -35.76
CA HIS A 357 40.75 0.76 -34.52
C HIS A 357 40.57 -0.56 -33.75
N PRO A 358 40.61 -0.56 -32.40
CA PRO A 358 40.45 -1.77 -31.56
C PRO A 358 39.05 -2.41 -31.61
N GLY A 359 38.19 -2.01 -32.55
CA GLY A 359 36.80 -2.47 -32.63
C GLY A 359 35.88 -1.77 -31.61
N PRO A 360 34.69 -2.35 -31.35
CA PRO A 360 33.73 -1.78 -30.43
C PRO A 360 34.18 -1.88 -28.97
N SER A 361 33.76 -0.93 -28.16
CA SER A 361 33.94 -0.96 -26.71
C SER A 361 33.29 -2.22 -26.08
N PRO A 362 34.00 -3.00 -25.25
CA PRO A 362 33.54 -4.31 -24.79
C PRO A 362 32.66 -4.27 -23.52
N TYR A 363 32.36 -3.08 -22.97
CA TYR A 363 31.61 -2.97 -21.72
C TYR A 363 30.15 -3.45 -21.88
N ARG A 364 29.76 -4.44 -21.07
CA ARG A 364 28.42 -5.06 -21.06
C ARG A 364 27.48 -4.44 -20.03
N ILE A 365 27.98 -3.93 -18.91
CA ILE A 365 27.14 -3.44 -17.80
C ILE A 365 27.49 -2.03 -17.36
N THR A 366 26.46 -1.25 -17.05
CA THR A 366 26.53 0.06 -16.40
C THR A 366 25.57 0.14 -15.21
N ALA A 367 25.94 0.89 -14.18
CA ALA A 367 25.10 1.11 -13.00
C ALA A 367 24.29 2.43 -13.04
N ASP A 368 24.72 3.38 -13.88
CA ASP A 368 24.06 4.67 -14.07
C ASP A 368 23.44 4.76 -15.48
N LEU A 369 22.34 5.50 -15.57
CA LEU A 369 21.54 5.67 -16.76
C LEU A 369 21.39 7.15 -17.11
N THR A 370 22.08 7.55 -18.17
CA THR A 370 21.65 8.70 -18.98
C THR A 370 21.29 8.21 -20.37
N ILE A 371 20.21 8.73 -20.95
CA ILE A 371 19.84 8.37 -22.33
C ILE A 371 20.95 8.71 -23.32
N GLU A 372 21.63 9.81 -23.07
CA GLU A 372 22.74 10.26 -23.90
C GLU A 372 23.96 9.36 -23.77
N GLY A 373 24.32 8.97 -22.54
CA GLY A 373 25.39 8.01 -22.28
C GLY A 373 25.09 6.63 -22.86
N MET A 374 23.86 6.12 -22.71
CA MET A 374 23.44 4.85 -23.30
C MET A 374 23.51 4.89 -24.83
N ARG A 375 23.02 5.97 -25.46
CA ARG A 375 23.09 6.15 -26.91
C ARG A 375 24.53 6.08 -27.42
N ARG A 376 25.44 6.77 -26.74
CA ARG A 376 26.88 6.71 -27.06
C ARG A 376 27.44 5.30 -26.84
N SER A 377 27.08 4.65 -25.73
CA SER A 377 27.50 3.29 -25.40
C SER A 377 27.12 2.28 -26.50
N PHE A 378 25.91 2.35 -27.05
CA PHE A 378 25.52 1.50 -28.18
C PHE A 378 26.09 1.97 -29.52
N ALA A 379 26.41 3.25 -29.69
CA ALA A 379 27.05 3.74 -30.92
C ALA A 379 28.49 3.22 -31.05
N GLU A 380 29.25 3.24 -29.95
CA GLU A 380 30.68 2.93 -29.89
C GLU A 380 30.97 1.50 -29.41
N GLY A 381 29.97 0.83 -28.85
CA GLY A 381 30.11 -0.46 -28.18
C GLY A 381 29.39 -1.62 -28.86
N ILE A 382 29.45 -2.73 -28.14
CA ILE A 382 28.82 -4.01 -28.48
C ILE A 382 27.29 -3.93 -28.50
N ALA A 383 26.67 -4.86 -29.23
CA ALA A 383 25.23 -4.86 -29.46
C ALA A 383 24.40 -5.25 -28.24
N ALA A 384 24.91 -6.07 -27.32
CA ALA A 384 24.19 -6.50 -26.12
C ALA A 384 24.79 -5.93 -24.83
N GLN A 385 24.01 -5.14 -24.11
CA GLN A 385 24.42 -4.45 -22.89
C GLN A 385 23.33 -4.58 -21.81
N GLY A 386 23.58 -4.09 -20.60
CA GLY A 386 22.59 -4.04 -19.55
C GLY A 386 22.82 -2.98 -18.46
N ILE A 387 21.75 -2.66 -17.76
CA ILE A 387 21.73 -1.71 -16.64
C ILE A 387 21.50 -2.49 -15.36
N PHE A 388 22.51 -2.54 -14.49
CA PHE A 388 22.45 -3.27 -13.22
C PHE A 388 22.77 -2.32 -12.08
N SER A 389 21.77 -2.02 -11.26
CA SER A 389 21.88 -1.01 -10.21
C SER A 389 21.18 -1.45 -8.93
N THR A 390 21.95 -1.52 -7.84
CA THR A 390 21.41 -1.79 -6.50
C THR A 390 20.76 -0.54 -5.86
N GLU A 391 20.90 0.62 -6.51
CA GLU A 391 20.34 1.92 -6.13
C GLU A 391 19.47 2.50 -7.26
N ALA A 392 18.43 1.77 -7.66
CA ALA A 392 17.55 2.17 -8.75
C ALA A 392 16.85 3.52 -8.55
N GLY A 393 16.74 4.01 -7.31
CA GLY A 393 16.25 5.37 -7.05
C GLY A 393 17.07 6.44 -7.77
N ALA A 394 18.38 6.28 -7.88
CA ALA A 394 19.23 7.21 -8.64
C ALA A 394 19.01 7.08 -10.16
N VAL A 395 18.70 5.87 -10.66
CA VAL A 395 18.41 5.62 -12.09
C VAL A 395 17.01 6.12 -12.47
N LEU A 396 16.02 5.89 -11.60
CA LEU A 396 14.59 6.15 -11.83
C LEU A 396 14.15 7.55 -11.38
N ALA A 397 14.93 8.24 -10.53
CA ALA A 397 14.72 9.63 -10.13
C ALA A 397 15.89 10.56 -10.52
N GLY A 398 16.90 10.05 -11.23
CA GLY A 398 18.03 10.82 -11.70
C GLY A 398 17.75 11.65 -12.96
N HIS A 399 18.81 12.20 -13.55
CA HIS A 399 18.74 13.14 -14.67
C HIS A 399 17.96 12.60 -15.89
N ALA A 400 17.94 11.29 -16.12
CA ALA A 400 17.19 10.68 -17.23
C ALA A 400 15.66 10.65 -16.99
N MET A 401 15.20 10.83 -15.75
CA MET A 401 13.79 10.68 -15.35
C MET A 401 13.20 11.95 -14.76
N THR A 402 13.84 13.12 -15.00
CA THR A 402 13.21 14.43 -14.75
C THR A 402 11.90 14.54 -15.54
N PRO A 403 10.93 15.35 -15.09
CA PRO A 403 9.65 15.50 -15.78
C PRO A 403 9.79 15.80 -17.29
N GLU A 404 10.83 16.55 -17.69
CA GLU A 404 11.09 16.91 -19.07
C GLU A 404 11.65 15.74 -19.92
N GLN A 405 12.45 14.84 -19.32
CA GLN A 405 13.14 13.77 -20.04
C GLN A 405 12.47 12.39 -19.90
N ARG A 406 11.66 12.20 -18.85
CA ARG A 406 11.08 10.92 -18.44
C ARG A 406 10.38 10.17 -19.56
N THR A 407 9.44 10.82 -20.26
CA THR A 407 8.68 10.21 -21.37
C THR A 407 9.60 9.69 -22.47
N LYS A 408 10.61 10.49 -22.83
CA LYS A 408 11.58 10.14 -23.87
C LYS A 408 12.43 8.94 -23.41
N THR A 409 12.93 8.97 -22.18
CA THR A 409 13.75 7.90 -21.61
C THR A 409 13.00 6.59 -21.59
N ALA A 410 11.81 6.60 -21.01
CA ALA A 410 10.99 5.41 -20.89
C ALA A 410 10.56 4.86 -22.27
N ALA A 411 10.24 5.72 -23.24
CA ALA A 411 9.98 5.30 -24.62
C ALA A 411 11.19 4.62 -25.29
N ASN A 412 12.43 5.12 -25.06
CA ASN A 412 13.64 4.48 -25.59
C ASN A 412 13.87 3.11 -24.93
N LEU A 413 13.71 3.01 -23.62
CA LEU A 413 13.84 1.73 -22.90
C LEU A 413 12.80 0.71 -23.36
N CYS A 414 11.56 1.13 -23.60
CA CYS A 414 10.52 0.28 -24.19
C CYS A 414 10.93 -0.20 -25.58
N GLY A 415 11.43 0.69 -26.45
CA GLY A 415 11.86 0.34 -27.81
C GLY A 415 13.03 -0.64 -27.84
N LEU A 416 14.01 -0.48 -26.93
CA LEU A 416 15.14 -1.39 -26.79
C LEU A 416 14.71 -2.78 -26.33
N TRP A 417 13.75 -2.86 -25.41
CA TRP A 417 13.19 -4.12 -24.94
C TRP A 417 12.33 -4.81 -26.01
N ASP A 418 11.53 -4.06 -26.76
CA ASP A 418 10.63 -4.59 -27.78
C ASP A 418 11.38 -5.08 -29.02
N ARG A 419 12.22 -4.23 -29.63
CA ARG A 419 12.78 -4.44 -30.98
C ARG A 419 14.29 -4.23 -31.08
N GLY A 420 14.93 -3.68 -30.06
CA GLY A 420 16.38 -3.49 -30.10
C GLY A 420 16.86 -2.48 -31.15
N HIS A 421 16.08 -1.42 -31.39
CA HIS A 421 16.39 -0.41 -32.40
C HIS A 421 16.74 0.93 -31.76
N LEU A 422 17.88 1.50 -32.15
CA LEU A 422 18.33 2.81 -31.72
C LEU A 422 18.46 3.73 -32.94
N SER A 423 17.56 4.71 -33.04
CA SER A 423 17.61 5.76 -34.08
C SER A 423 17.66 7.14 -33.44
N VAL A 424 18.76 7.86 -33.70
CA VAL A 424 18.99 9.20 -33.14
C VAL A 424 19.57 10.11 -34.21
N VAL A 425 18.94 11.28 -34.39
CA VAL A 425 19.48 12.38 -35.21
C VAL A 425 19.87 13.51 -34.27
N ARG A 426 21.09 14.03 -34.42
CA ARG A 426 21.58 15.19 -33.64
C ARG A 426 21.97 16.34 -34.57
N ALA A 427 21.66 17.56 -34.15
CA ALA A 427 22.22 18.75 -34.79
C ALA A 427 23.75 18.74 -34.63
N GLY A 428 24.48 18.78 -35.74
CA GLY A 428 25.96 18.80 -35.77
C GLY A 428 26.66 17.44 -35.57
N GLY A 429 25.96 16.38 -35.15
CA GLY A 429 26.54 15.06 -34.83
C GLY A 429 26.19 13.91 -35.79
N GLY A 430 25.40 14.17 -36.83
CA GLY A 430 24.96 13.14 -37.78
C GLY A 430 23.79 12.27 -37.31
N ARG A 431 23.56 11.14 -37.99
CA ARG A 431 22.53 10.15 -37.67
C ARG A 431 23.20 8.87 -37.16
N THR A 432 22.83 8.44 -35.96
CA THR A 432 23.18 7.13 -35.40
C THR A 432 22.00 6.19 -35.58
N GLU A 433 22.23 5.11 -36.33
CA GLU A 433 21.24 4.07 -36.59
C GLU A 433 21.86 2.72 -36.24
N ARG A 434 21.32 2.02 -35.25
CA ARG A 434 21.74 0.67 -34.84
C ARG A 434 20.50 -0.23 -34.75
N TYR A 435 20.54 -1.35 -35.44
CA TYR A 435 19.54 -2.42 -35.37
C TYR A 435 20.09 -3.57 -34.54
N GLY A 436 19.22 -4.46 -34.08
CA GLY A 436 19.68 -5.64 -33.35
C GLY A 436 20.39 -5.37 -32.03
N VAL A 437 20.29 -4.19 -31.42
CA VAL A 437 20.88 -3.94 -30.10
C VAL A 437 19.98 -4.54 -29.01
N ARG A 438 20.54 -4.87 -27.86
CA ARG A 438 19.87 -5.63 -26.80
C ARG A 438 20.19 -5.00 -25.46
N LEU A 439 19.15 -4.76 -24.67
CA LEU A 439 19.29 -4.19 -23.34
C LEU A 439 18.53 -5.04 -22.34
N SER A 440 19.23 -5.61 -21.37
CA SER A 440 18.64 -6.19 -20.17
C SER A 440 18.82 -5.23 -18.99
N ALA A 441 17.99 -5.35 -17.96
CA ALA A 441 18.11 -4.48 -16.79
C ALA A 441 17.78 -5.26 -15.52
N HIS A 442 18.47 -4.91 -14.44
CA HIS A 442 18.09 -5.26 -13.08
C HIS A 442 18.22 -4.03 -12.20
N LEU A 443 17.07 -3.55 -11.74
CA LEU A 443 16.96 -2.38 -10.92
C LEU A 443 16.49 -2.81 -9.53
N MET A 444 17.28 -2.54 -8.49
CA MET A 444 16.84 -2.76 -7.11
C MET A 444 16.46 -1.44 -6.45
N ILE A 445 15.20 -1.34 -6.01
CA ILE A 445 14.64 -0.11 -5.46
C ILE A 445 14.23 -0.33 -3.99
N GLN A 446 14.29 0.72 -3.19
CA GLN A 446 13.69 0.68 -1.86
C GLN A 446 12.16 0.85 -1.96
N PRO A 447 11.36 0.23 -1.08
CA PRO A 447 9.90 0.39 -1.09
C PRO A 447 9.47 1.86 -1.13
N ALA A 448 10.22 2.70 -0.41
CA ALA A 448 10.04 4.14 -0.35
C ALA A 448 10.00 4.84 -1.70
N ALA A 449 10.98 4.55 -2.55
CA ALA A 449 11.14 5.20 -3.85
C ALA A 449 10.24 4.56 -4.93
N LEU A 450 9.73 3.34 -4.68
CA LEU A 450 8.81 2.68 -5.60
C LEU A 450 7.47 3.41 -5.69
N GLY A 451 6.89 3.83 -4.56
CA GLY A 451 5.60 4.53 -4.53
C GLY A 451 5.59 5.81 -5.39
N ASP A 452 6.65 6.62 -5.26
CA ASP A 452 6.82 7.86 -6.03
C ASP A 452 6.86 7.62 -7.55
N VAL A 453 7.34 6.44 -7.95
CA VAL A 453 7.61 6.06 -9.34
C VAL A 453 6.42 5.31 -9.98
N LEU A 454 5.67 4.53 -9.18
CA LEU A 454 4.46 3.83 -9.62
C LEU A 454 3.23 4.74 -9.75
N GLY A 455 3.18 5.84 -9.00
CA GLY A 455 2.12 6.85 -9.10
C GLY A 455 2.15 7.68 -10.40
N ASP A 456 3.11 7.44 -11.29
CA ASP A 456 3.26 8.18 -12.54
C ASP A 456 2.35 7.62 -13.66
N GLU A 457 1.32 8.40 -13.98
CA GLU A 457 0.38 8.11 -15.06
C GLU A 457 1.03 8.08 -16.46
N VAL A 458 2.11 8.84 -16.69
CA VAL A 458 2.81 8.89 -17.98
C VAL A 458 3.55 7.59 -18.23
N LEU A 459 4.32 7.11 -17.24
CA LEU A 459 5.04 5.84 -17.35
C LEU A 459 4.08 4.65 -17.50
N SER A 460 2.95 4.73 -16.79
CA SER A 460 1.86 3.75 -16.92
C SER A 460 1.23 3.77 -18.32
N GLY A 461 0.95 4.95 -18.87
CA GLY A 461 0.30 5.13 -20.16
C GLY A 461 1.10 4.63 -21.37
N ILE A 462 2.43 4.71 -21.33
CA ILE A 462 3.30 4.21 -22.42
C ILE A 462 3.65 2.71 -22.28
N GLY A 463 3.14 2.05 -21.24
CA GLY A 463 3.39 0.64 -20.95
C GLY A 463 4.80 0.34 -20.46
N PHE A 464 5.47 1.28 -19.79
CA PHE A 464 6.84 1.08 -19.28
C PHE A 464 6.90 -0.07 -18.26
N TRP A 465 6.05 -0.03 -17.23
CA TRP A 465 6.05 -1.02 -16.14
C TRP A 465 5.72 -2.45 -16.55
N PRO A 466 4.76 -2.72 -17.47
CA PRO A 466 4.51 -4.07 -17.98
C PRO A 466 5.71 -4.82 -18.59
N ARG A 467 6.83 -4.14 -18.88
CA ARG A 467 8.07 -4.76 -19.36
C ARG A 467 8.99 -5.26 -18.23
N PHE A 468 8.72 -4.87 -16.98
CA PHE A 468 9.51 -5.25 -15.81
C PHE A 468 8.90 -6.46 -15.09
N LEU A 469 9.76 -7.41 -14.75
CA LEU A 469 9.47 -8.49 -13.82
C LEU A 469 9.69 -7.97 -12.41
N LEU A 470 8.60 -7.79 -11.65
CA LEU A 470 8.63 -7.33 -10.28
C LEU A 470 8.80 -8.51 -9.31
N ALA A 471 9.77 -8.39 -8.41
CA ALA A 471 9.86 -9.21 -7.22
C ALA A 471 9.86 -8.31 -5.98
N TRP A 472 8.92 -8.57 -5.07
CA TRP A 472 8.80 -7.81 -3.84
C TRP A 472 8.71 -8.76 -2.64
N PRO A 473 9.84 -9.34 -2.22
CA PRO A 473 9.87 -10.24 -1.08
C PRO A 473 9.53 -9.53 0.22
N MET A 474 9.02 -10.29 1.19
CA MET A 474 8.92 -9.85 2.58
C MET A 474 10.30 -9.43 3.15
N PRO A 475 10.33 -8.46 4.09
CA PRO A 475 11.56 -8.10 4.78
C PRO A 475 12.25 -9.30 5.44
N LEU A 476 13.57 -9.32 5.42
CA LEU A 476 14.33 -10.43 6.00
C LEU A 476 14.25 -10.42 7.53
N ALA A 477 14.14 -11.62 8.11
CA ALA A 477 14.38 -11.81 9.54
C ALA A 477 15.85 -11.48 9.90
N PRO A 478 16.14 -11.13 11.16
CA PRO A 478 17.51 -10.89 11.62
C PRO A 478 18.45 -12.05 11.26
N ARG A 479 19.57 -11.72 10.61
CA ARG A 479 20.54 -12.69 10.10
C ARG A 479 21.48 -13.16 11.20
N THR A 480 21.96 -14.39 11.08
CA THR A 480 22.98 -14.96 11.97
C THR A 480 24.30 -15.05 11.22
N PHE A 481 25.43 -14.80 11.87
CA PHE A 481 26.71 -14.96 11.16
C PHE A 481 26.89 -16.42 10.73
N ARG A 482 27.07 -16.65 9.43
CA ARG A 482 27.40 -17.95 8.85
C ARG A 482 28.53 -17.73 7.83
N PRO A 483 29.70 -18.37 8.00
CA PRO A 483 30.77 -18.24 7.04
C PRO A 483 30.35 -18.92 5.73
N TRP A 484 30.17 -18.13 4.69
CA TRP A 484 29.89 -18.61 3.35
C TRP A 484 30.73 -17.82 2.35
N ARG A 485 31.21 -18.51 1.32
CA ARG A 485 31.98 -17.95 0.22
C ARG A 485 31.52 -18.59 -1.08
N PRO A 486 31.09 -17.81 -2.09
CA PRO A 486 30.59 -18.37 -3.35
C PRO A 486 31.66 -19.20 -4.07
N GLU A 487 32.94 -18.90 -3.88
CA GLU A 487 34.07 -19.63 -4.46
C GLU A 487 34.21 -21.07 -3.95
N ASN A 488 33.63 -21.37 -2.79
CA ASN A 488 33.70 -22.70 -2.18
C ASN A 488 32.48 -23.56 -2.55
N SER A 489 31.49 -22.99 -3.23
CA SER A 489 30.25 -23.68 -3.55
C SER A 489 30.30 -24.31 -4.94
N PRO A 490 30.23 -25.66 -5.08
CA PRO A 490 30.26 -26.32 -6.38
C PRO A 490 29.13 -25.88 -7.31
N VAL A 491 27.97 -25.55 -6.75
CA VAL A 491 26.79 -25.12 -7.52
C VAL A 491 27.01 -23.72 -8.11
N ILE A 492 27.55 -22.79 -7.33
CA ILE A 492 27.89 -21.44 -7.83
C ILE A 492 29.04 -21.48 -8.83
N LEU A 493 30.05 -22.32 -8.61
CA LEU A 493 31.15 -22.52 -9.56
C LEU A 493 30.64 -23.05 -10.91
N ARG A 494 29.67 -23.97 -10.91
CA ARG A 494 29.03 -24.46 -12.13
C ARG A 494 28.24 -23.36 -12.83
N TYR A 495 27.44 -22.57 -12.10
CA TYR A 495 26.77 -21.39 -12.64
C TYR A 495 27.76 -20.44 -13.33
N TRP A 496 28.90 -20.13 -12.68
CA TRP A 496 29.93 -19.28 -13.28
C TRP A 496 30.56 -19.87 -14.54
N ALA A 497 30.77 -21.20 -14.58
CA ALA A 497 31.27 -21.87 -15.77
C ALA A 497 30.28 -21.77 -16.94
N ASP A 498 28.98 -21.93 -16.67
CA ASP A 498 27.92 -21.79 -17.68
C ASP A 498 27.80 -20.34 -18.18
N CYS A 499 27.91 -19.34 -17.30
CA CYS A 499 27.99 -17.93 -17.70
C CYS A 499 29.21 -17.67 -18.60
N LYS A 500 30.38 -18.21 -18.25
CA LYS A 500 31.60 -18.07 -19.07
C LYS A 500 31.45 -18.70 -20.45
N ARG A 501 30.75 -19.84 -20.56
CA ARG A 501 30.42 -20.49 -21.85
C ARG A 501 29.55 -19.59 -22.74
N LEU A 502 28.62 -18.83 -22.16
CA LEU A 502 27.82 -17.85 -22.91
C LEU A 502 28.66 -16.62 -23.28
N LEU A 503 29.47 -16.10 -22.36
CA LEU A 503 30.36 -14.96 -22.58
C LEU A 503 31.39 -15.22 -23.68
N SER A 504 31.88 -16.45 -23.82
CA SER A 504 32.84 -16.83 -24.86
C SER A 504 32.25 -16.90 -26.28
N ARG A 505 30.92 -16.76 -26.42
CA ARG A 505 30.29 -16.69 -27.75
C ARG A 505 30.63 -15.35 -28.41
N PRO A 506 30.97 -15.33 -29.71
CA PRO A 506 31.18 -14.09 -30.44
C PRO A 506 29.96 -13.17 -30.36
N MET A 507 30.18 -11.91 -30.03
CA MET A 507 29.13 -10.89 -30.01
C MET A 507 28.87 -10.43 -31.45
N PRO A 508 27.65 -10.58 -31.99
CA PRO A 508 27.33 -10.02 -33.29
C PRO A 508 27.18 -8.50 -33.22
N ASP A 509 27.36 -7.83 -34.36
CA ASP A 509 27.06 -6.39 -34.48
C ASP A 509 25.54 -6.13 -34.48
N ASP A 510 24.75 -7.12 -34.91
CA ASP A 510 23.29 -7.12 -35.00
C ASP A 510 22.74 -8.46 -34.46
N CYS A 511 21.97 -8.40 -33.37
CA CYS A 511 21.39 -9.59 -32.74
C CYS A 511 20.08 -10.09 -33.37
N ASP A 512 19.49 -9.40 -34.36
CA ASP A 512 18.24 -9.83 -35.01
C ASP A 512 18.46 -11.13 -35.81
N GLY A 513 19.69 -11.36 -36.30
CA GLY A 513 20.09 -12.58 -37.00
C GLY A 513 20.48 -13.76 -36.11
N LEU A 514 20.39 -13.63 -34.77
CA LEU A 514 20.71 -14.73 -33.86
C LEU A 514 19.69 -15.89 -33.99
N PRO A 515 20.12 -17.14 -33.70
CA PRO A 515 19.22 -18.30 -33.70
C PRO A 515 17.96 -18.06 -32.86
N VAL A 516 16.83 -18.59 -33.34
CA VAL A 516 15.54 -18.50 -32.64
C VAL A 516 15.28 -19.82 -31.92
N ILE A 517 15.07 -19.74 -30.60
CA ILE A 517 14.59 -20.86 -29.80
C ILE A 517 13.09 -20.98 -30.03
N GLU A 518 12.66 -22.09 -30.64
CA GLU A 518 11.26 -22.36 -30.98
C GLU A 518 10.53 -23.02 -29.80
N LEU A 519 9.20 -22.90 -29.76
CA LEU A 519 8.37 -23.70 -28.86
C LEU A 519 8.05 -25.04 -29.52
N ASP A 520 8.16 -26.13 -28.77
CA ASP A 520 7.58 -27.39 -29.21
C ASP A 520 6.04 -27.37 -29.12
N HIS A 521 5.39 -28.46 -29.54
CA HIS A 521 3.93 -28.58 -29.51
C HIS A 521 3.35 -28.40 -28.09
N GLN A 522 3.93 -29.07 -27.09
CA GLN A 522 3.41 -29.07 -25.72
C GLN A 522 3.65 -27.71 -25.03
N ALA A 523 4.80 -27.09 -25.30
CA ALA A 523 5.12 -25.73 -24.89
C ALA A 523 4.15 -24.72 -25.52
N THR A 524 3.80 -24.90 -26.79
CA THR A 524 2.82 -24.05 -27.50
C THR A 524 1.45 -24.17 -26.86
N GLU A 525 0.96 -25.40 -26.60
CA GLU A 525 -0.32 -25.62 -25.90
C GLU A 525 -0.34 -24.99 -24.52
N ARG A 526 0.77 -25.13 -23.77
CA ARG A 526 0.90 -24.54 -22.43
C ARG A 526 0.91 -23.01 -22.47
N MET A 527 1.62 -22.40 -23.43
CA MET A 527 1.64 -20.94 -23.59
C MET A 527 0.30 -20.42 -24.09
N ALA A 528 -0.41 -21.17 -24.94
CA ALA A 528 -1.77 -20.83 -25.36
C ALA A 528 -2.75 -20.83 -24.18
N ALA A 529 -2.71 -21.87 -23.34
CA ALA A 529 -3.53 -21.93 -22.13
C ALA A 529 -3.23 -20.77 -21.16
N PHE A 530 -1.94 -20.43 -20.99
CA PHE A 530 -1.54 -19.28 -20.18
C PHE A 530 -2.05 -17.95 -20.79
N PHE A 531 -1.89 -17.75 -22.10
CA PHE A 531 -2.39 -16.58 -22.82
C PHE A 531 -3.90 -16.40 -22.66
N GLU A 532 -4.69 -17.44 -22.92
CA GLU A 532 -6.14 -17.39 -22.78
C GLU A 532 -6.57 -17.08 -21.34
N SER A 533 -5.87 -17.64 -20.35
CA SER A 533 -6.10 -17.31 -18.95
C SER A 533 -5.81 -15.84 -18.64
N MET A 534 -4.70 -15.30 -19.15
CA MET A 534 -4.33 -13.90 -18.95
C MET A 534 -5.27 -12.92 -19.68
N GLU A 535 -5.75 -13.27 -20.88
CA GLU A 535 -6.76 -12.48 -21.60
C GLU A 535 -8.09 -12.44 -20.82
N ARG A 536 -8.54 -13.59 -20.29
CA ARG A 536 -9.76 -13.66 -19.48
C ARG A 536 -9.61 -12.87 -18.19
N GLU A 537 -8.58 -13.15 -17.41
CA GLU A 537 -8.36 -12.50 -16.11
C GLU A 537 -8.10 -11.00 -16.24
N GLY A 538 -7.31 -10.59 -17.25
CA GLY A 538 -6.98 -9.19 -17.49
C GLY A 538 -8.16 -8.34 -17.99
N ARG A 539 -9.13 -8.92 -18.70
CA ARG A 539 -10.30 -8.18 -19.22
C ARG A 539 -11.53 -8.28 -18.33
N GLN A 540 -11.75 -9.44 -17.71
CA GLN A 540 -13.01 -9.79 -17.05
C GLN A 540 -12.83 -10.37 -15.63
N GLY A 541 -11.61 -10.70 -15.22
CA GLY A 541 -11.33 -11.35 -13.94
C GLY A 541 -10.55 -10.49 -12.96
N ALA A 542 -9.79 -11.15 -12.08
CA ALA A 542 -9.14 -10.51 -10.94
C ALA A 542 -7.97 -9.59 -11.32
N LEU A 543 -7.42 -9.76 -12.53
CA LEU A 543 -6.24 -9.02 -13.01
C LEU A 543 -6.60 -7.73 -13.77
N ARG A 544 -7.86 -7.28 -13.73
CA ARG A 544 -8.33 -6.08 -14.44
C ARG A 544 -7.56 -4.81 -14.09
N ASP A 545 -7.21 -4.63 -12.81
CA ASP A 545 -6.48 -3.44 -12.34
C ASP A 545 -5.03 -3.38 -12.84
N VAL A 546 -4.52 -4.53 -13.29
CA VAL A 546 -3.19 -4.71 -13.89
C VAL A 546 -3.30 -5.26 -15.31
N GLN A 547 -4.40 -4.98 -16.02
CA GLN A 547 -4.66 -5.47 -17.38
C GLN A 547 -3.45 -5.34 -18.32
N PRO A 548 -2.74 -4.18 -18.42
CA PRO A 548 -1.59 -4.06 -19.30
C PRO A 548 -0.44 -5.04 -19.00
N PHE A 549 -0.31 -5.48 -17.76
CA PHE A 549 0.67 -6.48 -17.32
C PHE A 549 0.20 -7.88 -17.70
N ALA A 550 -1.07 -8.21 -17.41
CA ALA A 550 -1.66 -9.50 -17.77
C ALA A 550 -1.57 -9.77 -19.28
N LEU A 551 -1.96 -8.80 -20.11
CA LEU A 551 -1.93 -8.95 -21.58
C LEU A 551 -0.51 -9.10 -22.18
N ARG A 552 0.54 -8.75 -21.42
CA ARG A 552 1.94 -8.95 -21.83
C ARG A 552 2.62 -10.14 -21.16
N ALA A 553 1.99 -10.76 -20.17
CA ALA A 553 2.59 -11.81 -19.37
C ALA A 553 3.03 -13.01 -20.21
N THR A 554 2.33 -13.33 -21.31
CA THR A 554 2.71 -14.44 -22.20
C THR A 554 4.02 -14.16 -22.95
N GLU A 555 4.23 -12.93 -23.43
CA GLU A 555 5.50 -12.55 -24.06
C GLU A 555 6.66 -12.64 -23.04
N GLN A 556 6.44 -12.15 -21.82
CA GLN A 556 7.40 -12.30 -20.73
C GLN A 556 7.70 -13.78 -20.44
N ALA A 557 6.68 -14.62 -20.36
CA ALA A 557 6.82 -16.05 -20.12
C ALA A 557 7.66 -16.73 -21.21
N CYS A 558 7.46 -16.38 -22.48
CA CYS A 558 8.26 -16.90 -23.59
C CYS A 558 9.72 -16.45 -23.48
N ARG A 559 9.97 -15.16 -23.17
CA ARG A 559 11.33 -14.64 -22.97
C ARG A 559 12.04 -15.31 -21.80
N ILE A 560 11.37 -15.48 -20.67
CA ILE A 560 11.92 -16.17 -19.50
C ILE A 560 12.25 -17.63 -19.85
N ALA A 561 11.32 -18.35 -20.47
CA ALA A 561 11.54 -19.73 -20.90
C ALA A 561 12.72 -19.84 -21.88
N GLY A 562 12.84 -18.90 -22.82
CA GLY A 562 13.97 -18.84 -23.76
C GLY A 562 15.31 -18.53 -23.07
N VAL A 563 15.33 -17.66 -22.05
CA VAL A 563 16.52 -17.40 -21.24
C VAL A 563 16.97 -18.68 -20.52
N LEU A 564 16.03 -19.39 -19.90
CA LEU A 564 16.31 -20.65 -19.21
C LEU A 564 16.80 -21.75 -20.17
N ALA A 565 16.15 -21.90 -21.33
CA ALA A 565 16.55 -22.84 -22.38
C ALA A 565 17.94 -22.53 -22.93
N CYS A 566 18.21 -21.26 -23.27
CA CYS A 566 19.52 -20.80 -23.74
C CYS A 566 20.63 -21.09 -22.72
N PHE A 567 20.36 -20.83 -21.43
CA PHE A 567 21.30 -21.11 -20.35
C PHE A 567 21.55 -22.61 -20.18
N ALA A 568 20.51 -23.45 -20.29
CA ALA A 568 20.64 -24.90 -20.31
C ALA A 568 21.35 -25.44 -21.57
N GLY A 569 21.50 -24.62 -22.61
CA GLY A 569 22.04 -25.03 -23.91
C GLY A 569 21.05 -25.79 -24.78
N HIS A 570 19.75 -25.62 -24.52
CA HIS A 570 18.67 -26.17 -25.33
C HIS A 570 18.30 -25.19 -26.45
N ASP A 571 17.96 -25.73 -27.61
CA ASP A 571 17.55 -25.01 -28.82
C ASP A 571 16.02 -24.95 -29.00
N VAL A 572 15.28 -25.62 -28.11
CA VAL A 572 13.81 -25.66 -28.09
C VAL A 572 13.30 -25.45 -26.66
N ILE A 573 12.17 -24.75 -26.52
CA ILE A 573 11.40 -24.66 -25.28
C ILE A 573 10.45 -25.86 -25.24
N ASP A 574 10.67 -26.75 -24.26
CA ASP A 574 9.77 -27.85 -23.94
C ASP A 574 8.64 -27.43 -22.98
N GLU A 575 7.73 -28.35 -22.71
CA GLU A 575 6.61 -28.12 -21.78
C GLU A 575 7.08 -27.60 -20.41
N ARG A 576 8.19 -28.13 -19.88
CA ARG A 576 8.70 -27.78 -18.56
C ARG A 576 9.26 -26.37 -18.54
N ALA A 577 10.09 -26.00 -19.52
CA ALA A 577 10.64 -24.66 -19.67
C ALA A 577 9.52 -23.63 -19.87
N ALA A 578 8.48 -23.97 -20.64
CA ALA A 578 7.28 -23.16 -20.78
C ALA A 578 6.55 -22.98 -19.42
N ALA A 579 6.37 -24.05 -18.64
CA ALA A 579 5.76 -23.97 -17.32
C ALA A 579 6.56 -23.07 -16.36
N CYS A 580 7.89 -23.20 -16.38
CA CYS A 580 8.81 -22.35 -15.63
C CYS A 580 8.64 -20.87 -15.97
N GLY A 581 8.65 -20.53 -17.27
CA GLY A 581 8.46 -19.16 -17.74
C GLY A 581 7.11 -18.57 -17.34
N ALA A 582 6.03 -19.33 -17.50
CA ALA A 582 4.69 -18.92 -17.11
C ALA A 582 4.56 -18.68 -15.59
N ALA A 583 5.14 -19.56 -14.76
CA ALA A 583 5.10 -19.44 -13.31
C ALA A 583 5.87 -18.20 -12.81
N LEU A 584 7.04 -17.91 -13.38
CA LEU A 584 7.82 -16.71 -13.02
C LEU A 584 7.12 -15.42 -13.48
N ALA A 585 6.49 -15.42 -14.66
CA ALA A 585 5.69 -14.30 -15.13
C ALA A 585 4.44 -14.08 -14.25
N ALA A 586 3.75 -15.15 -13.86
CA ALA A 586 2.59 -15.09 -12.96
C ALA A 586 2.97 -14.55 -11.57
N HIS A 587 4.05 -15.04 -10.98
CA HIS A 587 4.56 -14.50 -9.71
C HIS A 587 4.89 -13.00 -9.81
N SER A 588 5.47 -12.55 -10.92
CA SER A 588 5.68 -11.11 -11.14
C SER A 588 4.36 -10.35 -11.22
N LEU A 589 3.32 -10.94 -11.81
CA LEU A 589 2.02 -10.32 -11.95
C LEU A 589 1.31 -10.19 -10.61
N ASP A 590 1.43 -11.19 -9.72
CA ASP A 590 0.91 -11.12 -8.35
C ASP A 590 1.59 -10.01 -7.53
N ASN A 591 2.91 -9.84 -7.70
CA ASN A 591 3.64 -8.74 -7.10
C ASN A 591 3.21 -7.38 -7.67
N TRP A 592 2.98 -7.30 -8.98
CA TRP A 592 2.46 -6.08 -9.61
C TRP A 592 1.05 -5.76 -9.15
N GLN A 593 0.19 -6.77 -9.04
CA GLN A 593 -1.15 -6.63 -8.49
C GLN A 593 -1.07 -6.13 -7.06
N SER A 594 -0.17 -6.65 -6.22
CA SER A 594 0.01 -6.18 -4.85
C SER A 594 0.55 -4.74 -4.77
N ALA A 595 1.54 -4.41 -5.62
CA ALA A 595 2.10 -3.07 -5.71
C ALA A 595 1.11 -2.02 -6.24
N LEU A 596 0.18 -2.43 -7.10
CA LEU A 596 -0.82 -1.55 -7.72
C LEU A 596 -2.21 -1.65 -7.07
N SER A 597 -2.52 -2.70 -6.31
CA SER A 597 -3.64 -2.72 -5.35
C SER A 597 -3.32 -1.80 -4.19
N GLY A 598 -2.02 -1.65 -3.90
CA GLY A 598 -1.42 -0.52 -3.20
C GLY A 598 -1.41 0.80 -4.01
N LYS A 599 -2.29 1.00 -5.01
CA LYS A 599 -2.87 2.33 -5.31
C LYS A 599 -3.68 2.75 -4.07
N ALA A 600 -3.07 2.84 -2.89
CA ALA A 600 -2.56 4.10 -2.36
C ALA A 600 -3.62 5.15 -2.61
N ASP A 601 -4.55 5.22 -1.67
CA ASP A 601 -5.00 6.52 -1.21
C ASP A 601 -3.79 7.47 -1.34
N PRO A 602 -3.83 8.49 -2.22
CA PRO A 602 -2.69 9.37 -2.42
C PRO A 602 -2.46 10.27 -1.19
N THR A 603 -3.36 10.22 -0.21
CA THR A 603 -3.34 11.02 1.01
C THR A 603 -2.07 10.87 1.85
N PRO A 604 -1.50 9.67 2.11
CA PRO A 604 -0.20 9.55 2.79
C PRO A 604 0.95 10.28 2.10
N GLY A 605 1.00 10.24 0.77
CA GLY A 605 2.01 10.97 -0.01
C GLY A 605 1.80 12.48 0.04
N TRP A 606 0.54 12.92 -0.02
CA TRP A 606 0.15 14.32 0.16
C TRP A 606 0.48 14.84 1.57
N ALA A 607 0.16 14.06 2.59
CA ALA A 607 0.44 14.33 4.00
C ALA A 607 1.94 14.45 4.25
N LEU A 608 2.76 13.51 3.76
CA LEU A 608 4.21 13.57 3.92
C LEU A 608 4.82 14.79 3.21
N ALA A 609 4.35 15.13 2.01
CA ALA A 609 4.79 16.32 1.29
C ALA A 609 4.43 17.61 2.05
N LEU A 610 3.24 17.67 2.65
CA LEU A 610 2.82 18.80 3.49
C LEU A 610 3.66 18.89 4.76
N TYR A 611 3.89 17.77 5.45
CA TYR A 611 4.70 17.74 6.67
C TYR A 611 6.14 18.15 6.41
N ARG A 612 6.77 17.66 5.33
CA ARG A 612 8.11 18.12 4.90
C ARG A 612 8.15 19.63 4.67
N TRP A 613 7.10 20.20 4.11
CA TRP A 613 7.02 21.64 3.91
C TRP A 613 6.80 22.40 5.22
N LEU A 614 6.03 21.87 6.17
CA LEU A 614 5.78 22.49 7.47
C LEU A 614 7.01 22.44 8.39
N VAL A 615 7.78 21.34 8.41
CA VAL A 615 8.96 21.18 9.31
C VAL A 615 10.10 22.15 8.98
N GLU A 616 10.14 22.69 7.76
CA GLU A 616 11.12 23.72 7.36
C GLU A 616 10.76 25.12 7.87
N ARG A 617 9.55 25.32 8.40
CA ARG A 617 9.02 26.62 8.83
C ARG A 617 8.94 26.69 10.34
N VAL A 618 9.27 27.86 10.89
CA VAL A 618 9.14 28.14 12.31
C VAL A 618 7.82 28.87 12.54
N GLY A 619 6.87 28.22 13.23
CA GLY A 619 5.61 28.83 13.64
C GLY A 619 4.38 28.40 12.82
N TRP A 620 3.26 29.08 13.06
CA TRP A 620 1.94 28.78 12.51
C TRP A 620 1.80 29.23 11.05
N VAL A 621 1.16 28.41 10.22
CA VAL A 621 0.82 28.72 8.83
C VAL A 621 -0.70 28.71 8.67
N ALA A 622 -1.27 29.80 8.14
CA ALA A 622 -2.71 29.85 7.88
C ALA A 622 -3.11 28.86 6.77
N LEU A 623 -4.17 28.07 6.99
CA LEU A 623 -4.64 27.05 6.04
C LEU A 623 -4.98 27.62 4.65
N LYS A 624 -5.43 28.87 4.61
CA LYS A 624 -5.74 29.62 3.37
C LYS A 624 -4.52 29.94 2.51
N ASP A 625 -3.32 29.97 3.09
CA ASP A 625 -2.09 30.30 2.36
C ASP A 625 -1.44 29.07 1.72
N ILE A 626 -1.71 27.87 2.24
CA ILE A 626 -1.13 26.61 1.73
C ILE A 626 -1.35 26.43 0.21
N PRO A 627 -2.53 26.71 -0.39
CA PRO A 627 -2.69 26.61 -1.84
C PRO A 627 -1.81 27.57 -2.66
N ARG A 628 -1.35 28.68 -2.07
CA ARG A 628 -0.56 29.71 -2.75
C ARG A 628 0.95 29.50 -2.59
N ILE A 629 1.40 29.10 -1.40
CA ILE A 629 2.82 29.02 -1.04
C ILE A 629 3.30 27.60 -0.69
N GLY A 630 2.39 26.64 -0.61
CA GLY A 630 2.64 25.23 -0.30
C GLY A 630 3.03 24.37 -1.50
N PRO A 631 3.19 23.05 -1.29
CA PRO A 631 3.49 22.09 -2.34
C PRO A 631 2.48 22.13 -3.50
N ALA A 632 2.97 22.07 -4.74
CA ALA A 632 2.14 22.24 -5.95
C ALA A 632 1.03 21.19 -6.09
N ASN A 633 1.24 19.99 -5.56
CA ASN A 633 0.26 18.90 -5.54
C ASN A 633 -0.89 19.11 -4.54
N LEU A 634 -0.79 20.10 -3.63
CA LEU A 634 -1.76 20.42 -2.57
C LEU A 634 -2.53 21.73 -2.82
N ARG A 635 -2.54 22.23 -4.06
CA ARG A 635 -3.29 23.45 -4.42
C ARG A 635 -4.80 23.26 -4.38
N SER A 636 -5.28 22.03 -4.56
CA SER A 636 -6.70 21.69 -4.39
C SER A 636 -7.08 21.67 -2.92
N ALA A 637 -8.22 22.30 -2.58
CA ALA A 637 -8.75 22.32 -1.21
C ALA A 637 -9.04 20.90 -0.70
N GLU A 638 -9.55 20.02 -1.56
CA GLU A 638 -9.83 18.61 -1.24
C GLU A 638 -8.54 17.87 -0.86
N ARG A 639 -7.52 17.93 -1.71
CA ARG A 639 -6.23 17.25 -1.45
C ARG A 639 -5.53 17.78 -0.22
N ARG A 640 -5.57 19.10 -0.02
CA ARG A 640 -4.99 19.77 1.14
C ARG A 640 -5.68 19.31 2.42
N ASN A 641 -7.01 19.35 2.46
CA ASN A 641 -7.77 18.99 3.66
C ASN A 641 -7.56 17.52 4.01
N THR A 642 -7.67 16.63 3.02
CA THR A 642 -7.43 15.19 3.23
C THR A 642 -6.02 14.91 3.78
N ALA A 643 -5.00 15.61 3.27
CA ALA A 643 -3.63 15.52 3.78
C ALA A 643 -3.48 16.04 5.22
N ILE A 644 -4.18 17.12 5.56
CA ILE A 644 -4.20 17.71 6.91
C ILE A 644 -4.87 16.75 7.90
N ASP A 645 -6.02 16.19 7.52
CA ASP A 645 -6.79 15.28 8.36
C ASP A 645 -5.96 14.02 8.72
N LEU A 646 -5.18 13.51 7.76
CA LEU A 646 -4.28 12.38 8.00
C LEU A 646 -3.09 12.75 8.90
N LEU A 647 -2.53 13.96 8.74
CA LEU A 647 -1.46 14.44 9.63
C LEU A 647 -1.95 14.67 11.06
N ASP A 648 -3.18 15.17 11.21
CA ASP A 648 -3.84 15.38 12.51
C ASP A 648 -4.08 14.05 13.21
N ALA A 649 -4.66 13.08 12.48
CA ALA A 649 -4.87 11.72 12.97
C ALA A 649 -3.55 11.03 13.41
N ALA A 650 -2.43 11.36 12.76
CA ALA A 650 -1.10 10.87 13.11
C ALA A 650 -0.41 11.71 14.22
N GLY A 651 -1.03 12.78 14.72
CA GLY A 651 -0.44 13.68 15.72
C GLY A 651 0.78 14.46 15.20
N LEU A 652 0.96 14.55 13.89
CA LEU A 652 2.10 15.19 13.24
C LEU A 652 1.89 16.70 13.03
N VAL A 653 0.72 17.24 13.30
CA VAL A 653 0.45 18.67 13.21
C VAL A 653 -0.36 19.17 14.40
N ASP A 654 -0.17 20.45 14.72
CA ASP A 654 -0.96 21.18 15.71
C ASP A 654 -1.85 22.21 15.00
N PHE A 655 -2.97 22.60 15.63
CA PHE A 655 -3.91 23.61 15.10
C PHE A 655 -4.15 24.79 16.07
N ASP A 656 -4.26 25.99 15.50
CA ASP A 656 -4.67 27.21 16.21
C ASP A 656 -5.45 28.14 15.27
N GLY A 657 -6.75 28.33 15.55
CA GLY A 657 -7.57 29.38 14.90
C GLY A 657 -7.54 29.41 13.36
N GLY A 658 -7.49 28.24 12.70
CA GLY A 658 -7.38 28.14 11.23
C GLY A 658 -5.95 28.17 10.68
N SER A 659 -4.96 27.97 11.55
CA SER A 659 -3.55 27.78 11.21
C SER A 659 -3.07 26.40 11.63
N VAL A 660 -2.03 25.91 10.96
CA VAL A 660 -1.41 24.60 11.19
C VAL A 660 0.10 24.75 11.39
N LYS A 661 0.70 23.91 12.21
CA LYS A 661 2.16 23.83 12.43
C LYS A 661 2.60 22.37 12.50
N ALA A 662 3.85 22.06 12.13
CA ALA A 662 4.42 20.73 12.34
C ALA A 662 4.61 20.43 13.84
N GLY A 663 4.08 19.29 14.29
CA GLY A 663 4.25 18.74 15.63
C GLY A 663 5.52 17.91 15.78
N GLY A 664 6.08 17.88 16.99
CA GLY A 664 7.22 17.03 17.36
C GLY A 664 8.56 17.38 16.70
N VAL A 665 8.76 18.64 16.31
CA VAL A 665 10.00 19.12 15.65
C VAL A 665 10.75 20.07 16.56
N ASP A 666 12.04 19.82 16.77
CA ASP A 666 12.97 20.78 17.37
C ASP A 666 13.57 21.67 16.27
N HIS A 667 13.31 22.97 16.35
CA HIS A 667 13.90 23.98 15.46
C HIS A 667 15.13 24.68 16.07
N ALA A 668 15.48 24.38 17.33
CA ALA A 668 16.60 25.02 18.03
C ALA A 668 17.98 24.49 17.60
N SER A 669 18.02 23.37 16.89
CA SER A 669 19.23 22.66 16.46
C SER A 669 19.61 22.90 14.97
N ARG A 670 19.29 24.08 14.43
CA ARG A 670 19.66 24.48 13.06
C ARG A 670 21.15 24.79 12.87
#